data_AF-A0A2W1TND3-F1
#
_entry.id   AF-A0A2W1TND3-F1
#
_cell.length_a   1.000
_cell.length_b   1.000
_cell.length_c   1.000
_cell.angle_alpha   90.00
_cell.angle_beta   90.00
_cell.angle_gamma   90.00
#
_symmetry.space_group_name_H-M   'P 1'
#
loop_
_entity.id
_entity.type
_entity.pdbx_description
1 polymer ?
#
loop_
_entity_poly.entity_id
_entity_poly.type
_entity_poly.pdbx_seq_one_letter_code
_entity_poly.pdbx_strand_id
1 'polypeptide(L)'
;MTTTPGGYLVSLDLDEPLPMVDDAPTLVVDGEPIGFATESADGKTLQVLTADRSVASASDVTKAWSSGDEDKATETTTAPVTPPVPENRTLERQMRSLATAAAVEDPSTPGAYTVTEAEYDFGDQAVPLAAIGGIRGELTGKMYLTSAAGHRPTVVLLHGRHTSCSGTGANPLRWPCGPTQMNVRSYLGYEGTARALATRGYNVVSIAANAVNSNDNQLALDYGAEARGQLVLDTLEMLGKADAGAAVSYDDVTTATDAAPSTTTTTTRTLDDALVRATTRADQPAAAAGVTAASLKGRFDLTHVGIMGHSRGGEGVVSAATLNQALPKPYGIEAVLPLAPVDFGRMTLPDVPTSVFLPYCDGDVSNQQGQHFFDDSRHAFDDDVLRSAVWVMGANHNFFNTVWTPGLYPAATGDDWRTSDTTSTCSTTDPTRLTAAQQYQVGVSYMTGFFRLTMGGETQFQSMFDGSVKPSTTATPYADVRTMAAQPSSTTKLITDFTTSSSLVRTVGGATAAVCTNLTGRTLPQSNPFCATTKASAQVPHWTPGSFAPNVPTFPTTRFLWTGASTTDPAVPSTGELRVSVPASARNVTGSAQMTLKTAPDEAVPTGTDFRITVLDGSGGSWSTAASAINPLAVNRMPGGTNTTLNKIVLQQLTIPTASMTGVDLTDVREVRFTAGVGADGTGTGGVYLSDLAFDTPSVGTAVAATRTTIDVAPTTVEEGDGPGTADVAVYLSRASDRPVTGYVSVLGSATGSVGVGMERVTFAPGETCKAVTVPTAGNTAVSATPSSAFKVSVTNTRNAVMGATAFTNLTVREDDGVTAPATELPPVGAQGDVCAERAAAVTPVTLGTSADSVAPGGSVELTGTGFRAGETVTFRSGTTVTDTVVADATGTATSTLRVAEDADLGALAVSAEGAGSGREARATIAVLAPTETVLSVTPAEPDEGDEVVLTATVTGRDTDGTVTFRDGDPSARARAAAVTLGTAEVTDGVATLTLTDGLSVGDHTLVAVFGATETAAASTSDPVVVTVAAAPVAPSPTPSPGTPGAGTPGGGTGSGPIDTVGGGAASGPAGGSIADRPGSLAWTGAEIGSAALAALLLLTAGVGVTVARRRRRTE
;
A
#
# COMPACT_ATOMS: atom_id res chain seq x y z
N MET A 1 15.44 22.76 18.98
CA MET A 1 14.65 21.73 19.69
C MET A 1 13.46 22.39 20.35
N THR A 2 12.32 21.72 20.38
CA THR A 2 11.04 22.26 20.87
C THR A 2 10.32 21.19 21.67
N THR A 3 9.64 21.53 22.76
CA THR A 3 8.78 20.59 23.52
C THR A 3 7.47 20.34 22.79
N THR A 4 7.08 19.07 22.68
CA THR A 4 5.87 18.56 22.02
C THR A 4 5.12 17.64 22.98
N PRO A 5 3.85 17.29 22.69
CA PRO A 5 3.12 16.23 23.39
C PRO A 5 4.00 15.00 23.53
N GLY A 6 4.31 14.61 24.75
CA GLY A 6 5.19 13.48 25.05
C GLY A 6 6.67 13.54 24.70
N GLY A 7 7.28 14.69 24.36
CA GLY A 7 8.72 14.70 24.06
C GLY A 7 9.31 15.98 23.48
N TYR A 8 10.25 15.79 22.55
CA TYR A 8 11.06 16.82 21.92
C TYR A 8 11.09 16.66 20.40
N LEU A 9 10.73 17.72 19.68
CA LEU A 9 11.09 17.86 18.27
C LEU A 9 12.55 18.33 18.20
N VAL A 10 13.43 17.42 17.77
CA VAL A 10 14.81 17.76 17.39
C VAL A 10 14.79 18.21 15.94
N SER A 11 15.33 19.40 15.68
CA SER A 11 15.44 19.97 14.34
C SER A 11 16.89 20.39 14.12
N LEU A 12 17.46 19.93 13.01
CA LEU A 12 18.79 20.30 12.53
C LEU A 12 18.63 21.06 11.22
N ASP A 13 19.07 22.32 11.19
CA ASP A 13 19.14 23.13 9.97
C ASP A 13 20.46 22.87 9.24
N LEU A 14 20.39 22.82 7.91
CA LEU A 14 21.49 22.49 6.99
C LEU A 14 21.83 23.70 6.11
N ASP A 15 23.12 23.99 5.96
CA ASP A 15 23.63 25.07 5.11
C ASP A 15 23.21 24.91 3.63
N GLU A 16 23.12 23.67 3.15
CA GLU A 16 22.69 23.29 1.80
C GLU A 16 21.56 22.23 1.86
N PRO A 17 20.70 22.10 0.82
CA PRO A 17 19.66 21.08 0.80
C PRO A 17 20.24 19.66 0.84
N LEU A 18 19.55 18.75 1.54
CA LEU A 18 19.87 17.32 1.62
C LEU A 18 20.08 16.71 0.21
N PRO A 19 21.16 15.95 -0.04
CA PRO A 19 21.37 15.31 -1.33
C PRO A 19 20.31 14.23 -1.60
N MET A 20 19.90 14.11 -2.87
CA MET A 20 18.96 13.08 -3.31
C MET A 20 19.67 11.75 -3.57
N VAL A 21 19.86 11.01 -2.48
CA VAL A 21 20.33 9.62 -2.41
C VAL A 21 19.15 8.69 -2.05
N ASP A 22 19.30 7.39 -2.27
CA ASP A 22 18.29 6.39 -1.92
C ASP A 22 18.25 6.08 -0.41
N ASP A 23 19.37 6.18 0.31
CA ASP A 23 19.42 5.99 1.76
C ASP A 23 18.49 6.97 2.52
N ALA A 24 18.02 6.55 3.69
CA ALA A 24 17.12 7.31 4.56
C ALA A 24 17.92 8.18 5.55
N PRO A 25 17.61 9.49 5.69
CA PRO A 25 18.32 10.36 6.62
C PRO A 25 17.95 10.06 8.07
N THR A 26 18.92 10.20 8.97
CA THR A 26 18.76 10.04 10.43
C THR A 26 19.41 11.23 11.16
N LEU A 27 19.03 11.46 12.42
CA LEU A 27 19.76 12.36 13.31
C LEU A 27 20.50 11.59 14.40
N VAL A 28 21.66 12.10 14.76
CA VAL A 28 22.54 11.63 15.84
C VAL A 28 22.65 12.75 16.87
N VAL A 29 22.62 12.39 18.16
CA VAL A 29 22.78 13.32 19.28
C VAL A 29 23.87 12.79 20.20
N ASP A 30 24.89 13.61 20.48
CA ASP A 30 26.07 13.26 21.28
C ASP A 30 26.76 11.91 20.91
N GLY A 31 26.55 11.44 19.67
CA GLY A 31 27.09 10.18 19.13
C GLY A 31 26.11 9.00 19.04
N GLU A 32 24.87 9.13 19.53
CA GLU A 32 23.85 8.08 19.46
C GLU A 32 22.73 8.43 18.43
N PRO A 33 22.37 7.54 17.49
CA PRO A 33 21.27 7.77 16.55
C PRO A 33 19.89 7.84 17.24
N ILE A 34 19.21 8.98 17.15
CA ILE A 34 17.90 9.21 17.81
C ILE A 34 16.68 8.84 16.95
N GLY A 35 16.87 8.60 15.65
CA GLY A 35 15.79 8.14 14.76
C GLY A 35 15.87 8.65 13.32
N PHE A 36 14.86 8.26 12.54
CA PHE A 36 14.68 8.65 11.14
C PHE A 36 14.15 10.07 11.02
N ALA A 37 14.79 10.87 10.18
CA ALA A 37 14.46 12.27 10.01
C ALA A 37 13.44 12.48 8.89
N THR A 38 12.43 13.30 9.14
CA THR A 38 11.60 13.90 8.09
C THR A 38 12.37 15.07 7.48
N GLU A 39 12.46 15.10 6.15
CA GLU A 39 13.08 16.18 5.38
C GLU A 39 12.08 17.35 5.20
N SER A 40 12.54 18.61 5.24
CA SER A 40 11.69 19.77 4.95
C SER A 40 11.38 19.91 3.45
N ALA A 41 10.33 20.69 3.12
CA ALA A 41 9.94 20.95 1.73
C ALA A 41 11.04 21.66 0.90
N ASP A 42 11.95 22.42 1.53
CA ASP A 42 13.13 23.01 0.87
C ASP A 42 14.40 22.15 0.98
N GLY A 43 14.35 21.03 1.71
CA GLY A 43 15.47 20.10 1.92
C GLY A 43 16.49 20.57 2.98
N LYS A 44 16.27 21.71 3.63
CA LYS A 44 17.25 22.37 4.51
C LYS A 44 17.06 22.15 6.00
N THR A 45 16.00 21.48 6.43
CA THR A 45 15.83 21.09 7.84
C THR A 45 15.51 19.61 7.92
N LEU A 46 16.19 18.90 8.82
CA LEU A 46 15.88 17.53 9.22
C LEU A 46 15.19 17.55 10.58
N GLN A 47 14.09 16.80 10.73
CA GLN A 47 13.33 16.75 11.98
C GLN A 47 13.11 15.32 12.47
N VAL A 48 13.42 15.07 13.74
CA VAL A 48 13.11 13.83 14.45
C VAL A 48 12.27 14.17 15.68
N LEU A 49 11.08 13.57 15.78
CA LEU A 49 10.33 13.52 17.03
C LEU A 49 10.95 12.42 17.90
N THR A 50 11.53 12.79 19.04
CA THR A 50 12.04 11.85 20.03
C THR A 50 11.69 12.30 21.44
N ALA A 51 11.49 11.36 22.34
CA ALA A 51 11.26 11.65 23.75
C ALA A 51 12.43 11.24 24.64
N ASP A 52 13.59 10.93 24.06
CA ASP A 52 14.80 10.86 24.87
C ASP A 52 15.08 12.26 25.46
N ARG A 53 15.15 12.32 26.79
CA ARG A 53 15.41 13.57 27.52
C ARG A 53 16.87 13.99 27.46
N SER A 54 17.80 13.13 27.03
CA SER A 54 19.20 13.48 26.79
C SER A 54 19.33 14.68 25.84
N VAL A 55 18.50 14.73 24.80
CA VAL A 55 18.57 15.74 23.73
C VAL A 55 18.37 17.16 24.26
N ALA A 56 17.54 17.34 25.29
CA ALA A 56 17.34 18.64 25.95
C ALA A 56 18.60 19.20 26.64
N SER A 57 19.67 18.39 26.73
CA SER A 57 21.00 18.74 27.22
C SER A 57 22.13 18.47 26.22
N ALA A 58 21.80 18.20 24.95
CA ALA A 58 22.75 17.81 23.90
C ALA A 58 23.91 18.80 23.74
N SER A 59 25.11 18.27 23.49
CA SER A 59 26.30 19.05 23.12
C SER A 59 26.57 19.08 21.61
N ASP A 60 26.21 18.02 20.89
CA ASP A 60 26.25 17.89 19.43
C ASP A 60 24.94 17.32 18.87
N VAL A 61 24.55 17.79 17.68
CA VAL A 61 23.43 17.23 16.89
C VAL A 61 23.87 17.21 15.43
N THR A 62 23.94 16.02 14.85
CA THR A 62 24.50 15.77 13.51
C THR A 62 23.58 14.91 12.65
N LYS A 63 23.79 14.94 11.33
CA LYS A 63 23.08 14.10 10.36
C LYS A 63 23.85 12.80 10.13
N ALA A 64 23.13 11.69 10.09
CA ALA A 64 23.62 10.39 9.59
C ALA A 64 22.67 9.82 8.51
N TRP A 65 22.92 8.57 8.11
CA TRP A 65 22.09 7.81 7.17
C TRP A 65 21.78 6.41 7.71
N SER A 66 20.77 5.72 7.16
CA SER A 66 20.30 4.44 7.72
C SER A 66 21.26 3.26 7.49
N SER A 67 22.10 3.30 6.47
CA SER A 67 23.20 2.33 6.32
C SER A 67 24.40 2.60 7.26
N GLY A 68 24.51 3.81 7.83
CA GLY A 68 25.48 4.19 8.86
C GLY A 68 25.82 5.67 8.89
N ASP A 69 26.64 6.07 9.86
CA ASP A 69 27.07 7.46 10.13
C ASP A 69 28.17 7.97 9.16
N GLU A 70 28.27 7.36 7.98
CA GLU A 70 29.25 7.68 6.94
C GLU A 70 28.63 8.60 5.87
N ASP A 71 29.23 9.79 5.66
CA ASP A 71 28.93 10.71 4.56
C ASP A 71 28.85 10.01 3.18
N LYS A 72 27.91 10.40 2.33
CA LYS A 72 27.84 9.88 0.95
C LYS A 72 28.95 10.46 0.08
N ALA A 73 29.26 9.82 -1.05
CA ALA A 73 30.28 10.31 -1.98
C ALA A 73 29.95 11.66 -2.65
N THR A 74 28.69 12.08 -2.58
CA THR A 74 28.21 13.42 -2.95
C THR A 74 28.48 14.47 -1.88
N GLU A 75 28.70 14.06 -0.62
CA GLU A 75 28.84 14.95 0.55
C GLU A 75 30.32 15.16 0.92
N THR A 76 31.15 14.10 0.88
CA THR A 76 32.57 14.19 1.25
C THR A 76 33.51 13.60 0.21
N THR A 77 34.64 14.28 0.02
CA THR A 77 35.78 13.80 -0.78
C THR A 77 36.85 13.11 0.08
N THR A 78 36.56 12.77 1.34
CA THR A 78 37.48 12.03 2.22
C THR A 78 37.08 10.55 2.30
N ALA A 79 38.01 9.62 2.07
CA ALA A 79 37.74 8.18 2.13
C ALA A 79 38.49 7.48 3.29
N PRO A 80 37.94 6.42 3.90
CA PRO A 80 38.65 5.61 4.89
C PRO A 80 39.88 4.90 4.28
N VAL A 81 41.06 5.13 4.85
CA VAL A 81 42.29 4.47 4.42
C VAL A 81 42.23 2.98 4.79
N THR A 82 42.14 2.13 3.77
CA THR A 82 42.14 0.67 3.95
C THR A 82 43.59 0.18 3.98
N PRO A 83 44.08 -0.42 5.08
CA PRO A 83 45.44 -0.93 5.14
C PRO A 83 45.61 -2.15 4.20
N PRO A 84 46.77 -2.32 3.53
CA PRO A 84 47.01 -3.47 2.67
C PRO A 84 46.84 -4.79 3.43
N VAL A 85 45.96 -5.66 2.92
CA VAL A 85 45.77 -7.01 3.48
C VAL A 85 47.03 -7.84 3.19
N PRO A 86 47.70 -8.44 4.20
CA PRO A 86 48.92 -9.21 3.98
C PRO A 86 48.73 -10.40 3.04
N GLU A 87 49.74 -10.68 2.19
CA GLU A 87 49.72 -11.82 1.26
C GLU A 87 49.47 -13.15 2.00
N ASN A 88 48.29 -13.73 1.77
CA ASN A 88 47.91 -14.98 2.39
C ASN A 88 47.98 -16.12 1.36
N ARG A 89 49.13 -16.80 1.33
CA ARG A 89 49.38 -17.92 0.42
C ARG A 89 48.37 -19.07 0.54
N THR A 90 47.68 -19.23 1.67
CA THR A 90 46.65 -20.27 1.85
C THR A 90 45.33 -19.84 1.23
N LEU A 91 44.87 -18.62 1.49
CA LEU A 91 43.75 -18.00 0.78
C LEU A 91 43.98 -18.04 -0.74
N GLU A 92 45.15 -17.61 -1.22
CA GLU A 92 45.45 -17.65 -2.66
C GLU A 92 45.41 -19.09 -3.23
N ARG A 93 45.89 -20.11 -2.49
CA ARG A 93 45.83 -21.50 -2.96
C ARG A 93 44.38 -21.98 -3.06
N GLN A 94 43.56 -21.67 -2.07
CA GLN A 94 42.12 -21.96 -2.07
C GLN A 94 41.41 -21.25 -3.23
N MET A 95 41.63 -19.94 -3.41
CA MET A 95 41.08 -19.17 -4.54
C MET A 95 41.52 -19.72 -5.91
N ARG A 96 42.77 -20.16 -6.05
CA ARG A 96 43.27 -20.81 -7.28
C ARG A 96 42.71 -22.23 -7.53
N SER A 97 42.03 -22.82 -6.55
CA SER A 97 41.27 -24.08 -6.69
C SER A 97 39.76 -23.90 -6.81
N LEU A 98 39.26 -22.65 -6.93
CA LEU A 98 37.85 -22.37 -7.16
C LEU A 98 37.41 -22.93 -8.53
N ALA A 99 36.64 -24.02 -8.52
CA ALA A 99 35.95 -24.50 -9.71
C ALA A 99 34.70 -23.65 -9.93
N THR A 100 34.62 -22.99 -11.08
CA THR A 100 33.46 -22.16 -11.46
C THR A 100 32.46 -22.97 -12.29
N ALA A 101 31.22 -22.49 -12.36
CA ALA A 101 30.27 -22.95 -13.36
C ALA A 101 30.81 -22.69 -14.79
N ALA A 102 30.30 -23.46 -15.76
CA ALA A 102 30.54 -23.18 -17.16
C ALA A 102 29.82 -21.90 -17.58
N ALA A 103 30.45 -21.07 -18.42
CA ALA A 103 29.83 -19.87 -18.95
C ALA A 103 28.67 -20.22 -19.90
N VAL A 104 27.52 -19.59 -19.72
CA VAL A 104 26.35 -19.75 -20.59
C VAL A 104 26.42 -18.79 -21.79
N GLU A 105 25.70 -19.08 -22.88
CA GLU A 105 25.48 -18.09 -23.95
C GLU A 105 24.90 -16.81 -23.35
N ASP A 106 25.37 -15.64 -23.76
CA ASP A 106 24.86 -14.41 -23.17
C ASP A 106 23.38 -14.17 -23.49
N PRO A 107 22.50 -14.05 -22.47
CA PRO A 107 21.06 -13.88 -22.67
C PRO A 107 20.69 -12.55 -23.32
N SER A 108 21.56 -11.54 -23.33
CA SER A 108 21.32 -10.27 -24.03
C SER A 108 21.63 -10.32 -25.53
N THR A 109 22.20 -11.42 -26.02
CA THR A 109 22.41 -11.66 -27.46
C THR A 109 21.09 -11.45 -28.24
N PRO A 110 21.04 -10.54 -29.23
CA PRO A 110 19.80 -10.19 -29.93
C PRO A 110 19.06 -11.40 -30.50
N GLY A 111 17.73 -11.38 -30.35
CA GLY A 111 16.83 -12.38 -30.91
C GLY A 111 16.42 -12.08 -32.37
N ALA A 112 15.41 -12.81 -32.85
CA ALA A 112 14.96 -12.76 -34.24
C ALA A 112 14.02 -11.58 -34.58
N TYR A 113 13.52 -10.86 -33.57
CA TYR A 113 12.56 -9.77 -33.76
C TYR A 113 13.23 -8.39 -33.75
N THR A 114 12.67 -7.47 -34.52
CA THR A 114 13.01 -6.04 -34.45
C THR A 114 12.22 -5.36 -33.33
N VAL A 115 12.69 -4.19 -32.89
CA VAL A 115 12.08 -3.40 -31.82
C VAL A 115 11.60 -2.06 -32.36
N THR A 116 10.37 -1.68 -32.02
CA THR A 116 9.82 -0.32 -32.19
C THR A 116 9.84 0.36 -30.83
N GLU A 117 10.57 1.45 -30.70
CA GLU A 117 10.70 2.20 -29.45
C GLU A 117 9.82 3.45 -29.50
N ALA A 118 8.93 3.63 -28.53
CA ALA A 118 8.01 4.76 -28.46
C ALA A 118 7.86 5.26 -27.03
N GLU A 119 7.75 6.58 -26.87
CA GLU A 119 7.65 7.24 -25.57
C GLU A 119 6.29 7.88 -25.41
N TYR A 120 5.73 7.80 -24.20
CA TYR A 120 4.46 8.41 -23.85
C TYR A 120 4.66 9.31 -22.62
N ASP A 121 3.91 10.42 -22.61
CA ASP A 121 4.03 11.45 -21.59
C ASP A 121 2.63 12.05 -21.37
N PHE A 122 1.89 11.53 -20.38
CA PHE A 122 0.53 12.01 -20.12
C PHE A 122 0.51 13.39 -19.48
N GLY A 123 1.62 13.84 -18.88
CA GLY A 123 1.71 15.05 -18.08
C GLY A 123 2.43 14.82 -16.76
N ASP A 124 2.78 15.91 -16.10
CA ASP A 124 3.61 15.89 -14.89
C ASP A 124 2.78 15.69 -13.62
N GLN A 125 1.44 15.82 -13.70
CA GLN A 125 0.47 15.60 -12.62
C GLN A 125 -0.75 14.79 -13.11
N ALA A 126 -0.49 13.73 -13.89
CA ALA A 126 -1.47 12.88 -14.59
C ALA A 126 -2.20 11.84 -13.71
N VAL A 127 -1.58 11.35 -12.63
CA VAL A 127 -2.16 10.32 -11.74
C VAL A 127 -2.08 10.74 -10.26
N PRO A 128 -3.07 10.40 -9.42
CA PRO A 128 -2.94 10.53 -7.96
C PRO A 128 -1.96 9.46 -7.45
N LEU A 129 -1.05 9.81 -6.54
CA LEU A 129 -0.08 8.87 -6.00
C LEU A 129 -0.53 8.31 -4.64
N ALA A 130 -0.48 7.00 -4.48
CA ALA A 130 -0.81 6.32 -3.23
C ALA A 130 0.18 6.66 -2.10
N ALA A 131 -0.30 6.73 -0.85
CA ALA A 131 0.46 6.98 0.38
C ALA A 131 1.42 8.21 0.47
N ILE A 132 1.48 9.10 -0.53
CA ILE A 132 2.27 10.36 -0.50
C ILE A 132 1.39 11.61 -0.40
N GLY A 133 0.87 11.93 0.79
CA GLY A 133 0.29 13.24 1.12
C GLY A 133 -0.79 13.79 0.17
N GLY A 134 -1.46 12.95 -0.62
CA GLY A 134 -2.50 13.33 -1.58
C GLY A 134 -2.02 14.01 -2.86
N ILE A 135 -0.72 13.95 -3.19
CA ILE A 135 -0.17 14.61 -4.39
C ILE A 135 -0.50 13.85 -5.69
N ARG A 136 -0.29 14.52 -6.83
CA ARG A 136 -0.33 13.92 -8.17
C ARG A 136 1.07 13.88 -8.79
N GLY A 137 1.34 12.82 -9.54
CA GLY A 137 2.59 12.59 -10.25
C GLY A 137 2.41 12.27 -11.72
N GLU A 138 3.51 12.01 -12.42
CA GLU A 138 3.50 11.72 -13.83
C GLU A 138 3.09 10.28 -14.16
N LEU A 139 2.53 10.09 -15.35
CA LEU A 139 2.43 8.77 -15.99
C LEU A 139 3.16 8.84 -17.32
N THR A 140 4.46 8.58 -17.27
CA THR A 140 5.41 8.87 -18.36
C THR A 140 6.43 7.74 -18.45
N GLY A 141 6.80 7.34 -19.67
CA GLY A 141 7.71 6.22 -19.88
C GLY A 141 8.00 5.90 -21.33
N LYS A 142 8.69 4.77 -21.53
CA LYS A 142 9.14 4.28 -22.84
C LYS A 142 8.81 2.81 -23.04
N MET A 143 8.10 2.53 -24.13
CA MET A 143 7.78 1.20 -24.62
C MET A 143 8.83 0.71 -25.62
N TYR A 144 9.24 -0.55 -25.49
CA TYR A 144 10.11 -1.29 -26.40
C TYR A 144 9.28 -2.47 -26.93
N LEU A 145 8.69 -2.26 -28.10
CA LEU A 145 7.66 -3.12 -28.66
C LEU A 145 8.27 -4.09 -29.68
N THR A 146 8.09 -5.39 -29.47
CA THR A 146 8.61 -6.41 -30.40
C THR A 146 7.80 -6.48 -31.70
N SER A 147 8.43 -6.74 -32.83
CA SER A 147 7.73 -7.04 -34.10
C SER A 147 7.13 -8.45 -34.17
N ALA A 148 7.27 -9.26 -33.11
CA ALA A 148 6.49 -10.49 -32.95
C ALA A 148 4.98 -10.20 -32.87
N ALA A 149 4.17 -11.09 -33.44
CA ALA A 149 2.71 -10.94 -33.51
C ALA A 149 1.98 -11.48 -32.26
N GLY A 150 0.75 -11.00 -32.07
CA GLY A 150 -0.13 -11.35 -30.94
C GLY A 150 0.23 -10.65 -29.63
N HIS A 151 -0.51 -10.99 -28.57
CA HIS A 151 -0.16 -10.64 -27.19
C HIS A 151 1.21 -11.24 -26.83
N ARG A 152 2.04 -10.47 -26.14
CA ARG A 152 3.43 -10.80 -25.79
C ARG A 152 3.62 -10.63 -24.28
N PRO A 153 4.38 -11.50 -23.60
CA PRO A 153 4.72 -11.31 -22.19
C PRO A 153 5.29 -9.92 -21.93
N THR A 154 4.83 -9.29 -20.85
CA THR A 154 5.06 -7.86 -20.57
C THR A 154 6.06 -7.71 -19.44
N VAL A 155 7.07 -6.85 -19.60
CA VAL A 155 8.03 -6.53 -18.52
C VAL A 155 7.97 -5.05 -18.18
N VAL A 156 7.78 -4.71 -16.90
CA VAL A 156 7.85 -3.33 -16.40
C VAL A 156 9.20 -3.08 -15.71
N LEU A 157 9.85 -1.96 -16.05
CA LEU A 157 11.12 -1.53 -15.45
C LEU A 157 10.93 -0.20 -14.71
N LEU A 158 11.38 -0.14 -13.45
CA LEU A 158 11.24 1.02 -12.56
C LEU A 158 12.61 1.41 -11.97
N HIS A 159 12.85 2.72 -11.80
CA HIS A 159 14.12 3.27 -11.31
C HIS A 159 14.10 3.62 -9.80
N GLY A 160 15.29 3.86 -9.24
CA GLY A 160 15.49 4.29 -7.84
C GLY A 160 15.27 5.78 -7.56
N ARG A 161 15.58 6.21 -6.34
CA ARG A 161 15.47 7.60 -5.89
C ARG A 161 16.71 8.40 -6.23
N HIS A 162 16.62 9.06 -7.38
CA HIS A 162 17.63 10.00 -7.83
C HIS A 162 16.99 11.30 -8.31
N THR A 163 17.81 12.35 -8.36
CA THR A 163 17.50 13.70 -8.84
C THR A 163 16.61 13.71 -10.08
N SER A 164 15.39 14.23 -9.92
CA SER A 164 14.33 14.25 -10.93
C SER A 164 14.37 15.43 -11.90
N CYS A 165 14.96 16.55 -11.49
CA CYS A 165 15.08 17.76 -12.29
C CYS A 165 16.50 18.32 -12.17
N SER A 166 17.02 18.95 -13.22
CA SER A 166 18.38 19.50 -13.23
C SER A 166 18.42 20.88 -13.90
N GLY A 167 19.10 21.84 -13.29
CA GLY A 167 19.17 23.23 -13.76
C GLY A 167 19.16 24.20 -12.57
N THR A 168 18.95 25.49 -12.85
CA THR A 168 18.85 26.51 -11.81
C THR A 168 17.40 26.70 -11.35
N GLY A 169 17.18 26.76 -10.04
CA GLY A 169 15.88 26.89 -9.40
C GLY A 169 16.02 27.11 -7.89
N ALA A 170 14.92 27.41 -7.19
CA ALA A 170 14.95 27.67 -5.74
C ALA A 170 15.19 26.39 -4.91
N ASN A 171 14.63 25.26 -5.37
CA ASN A 171 15.06 23.92 -4.98
C ASN A 171 15.10 23.07 -6.27
N PRO A 172 16.26 22.58 -6.72
CA PRO A 172 16.35 21.81 -7.96
C PRO A 172 15.78 20.39 -7.85
N LEU A 173 15.48 19.90 -6.63
CA LEU A 173 15.07 18.52 -6.33
C LEU A 173 13.55 18.30 -6.28
N ARG A 174 12.73 19.30 -6.65
CA ARG A 174 11.26 19.23 -6.58
C ARG A 174 10.61 19.10 -7.97
N TRP A 175 9.41 18.52 -7.95
CA TRP A 175 8.61 18.16 -9.12
C TRP A 175 7.23 18.83 -9.05
N PRO A 176 6.62 19.27 -10.17
CA PRO A 176 7.16 19.31 -11.54
C PRO A 176 8.39 20.21 -11.70
N CYS A 177 9.21 19.96 -12.73
CA CYS A 177 10.41 20.75 -12.98
C CYS A 177 10.07 22.20 -13.36
N GLY A 178 10.79 23.17 -12.78
CA GLY A 178 10.64 24.58 -13.11
C GLY A 178 11.07 24.92 -14.54
N PRO A 179 10.65 26.09 -15.09
CA PRO A 179 10.85 26.46 -16.50
C PRO A 179 12.32 26.71 -16.91
N THR A 180 13.26 26.64 -15.96
CA THR A 180 14.72 26.75 -16.15
C THR A 180 15.46 25.43 -15.90
N GLN A 181 14.73 24.32 -15.74
CA GLN A 181 15.25 22.98 -15.46
C GLN A 181 14.91 22.01 -16.61
N MET A 182 15.79 21.05 -16.86
CA MET A 182 15.46 19.84 -17.62
C MET A 182 14.84 18.79 -16.69
N ASN A 183 13.88 18.03 -17.22
CA ASN A 183 13.41 16.78 -16.63
C ASN A 183 14.49 15.70 -16.81
N VAL A 184 14.77 14.93 -15.75
CA VAL A 184 15.63 13.76 -15.84
C VAL A 184 14.78 12.59 -16.31
N ARG A 185 15.01 12.16 -17.57
CA ARG A 185 14.29 11.06 -18.24
C ARG A 185 14.76 9.69 -17.72
N SER A 186 14.49 9.48 -16.44
CA SER A 186 14.89 8.37 -15.58
C SER A 186 14.61 6.97 -16.14
N TYR A 187 13.47 6.81 -16.81
CA TYR A 187 13.04 5.58 -17.50
C TYR A 187 13.98 5.13 -18.63
N LEU A 188 14.95 5.93 -19.05
CA LEU A 188 15.95 5.54 -20.05
C LEU A 188 17.08 4.67 -19.47
N GLY A 189 17.17 4.46 -18.15
CA GLY A 189 18.32 3.80 -17.53
C GLY A 189 18.63 2.38 -18.05
N TYR A 190 17.59 1.61 -18.41
CA TYR A 190 17.70 0.15 -18.60
C TYR A 190 17.48 -0.30 -20.05
N GLU A 191 17.74 0.58 -21.03
CA GLU A 191 17.40 0.30 -22.44
C GLU A 191 18.01 -0.99 -22.99
N GLY A 192 19.20 -1.39 -22.53
CA GLY A 192 19.89 -2.60 -22.98
C GLY A 192 19.10 -3.87 -22.66
N THR A 193 18.62 -3.99 -21.42
CA THR A 193 17.73 -5.08 -20.97
C THR A 193 16.42 -5.05 -21.77
N ALA A 194 15.82 -3.87 -21.92
CA ALA A 194 14.55 -3.71 -22.60
C ALA A 194 14.61 -4.09 -24.09
N ARG A 195 15.67 -3.65 -24.80
CA ARG A 195 15.96 -4.03 -26.19
C ARG A 195 16.24 -5.52 -26.32
N ALA A 196 17.07 -6.10 -25.44
CA ALA A 196 17.40 -7.51 -25.47
C ALA A 196 16.15 -8.40 -25.36
N LEU A 197 15.29 -8.14 -24.37
CA LEU A 197 14.00 -8.81 -24.22
C LEU A 197 13.08 -8.56 -25.41
N ALA A 198 12.95 -7.32 -25.91
CA ALA A 198 12.08 -7.04 -27.05
C ALA A 198 12.52 -7.77 -28.34
N THR A 199 13.83 -7.91 -28.60
CA THR A 199 14.31 -8.74 -29.74
C THR A 199 14.03 -10.24 -29.57
N ARG A 200 13.84 -10.71 -28.33
CA ARG A 200 13.48 -12.10 -27.98
C ARG A 200 11.96 -12.34 -27.94
N GLY A 201 11.13 -11.31 -28.14
CA GLY A 201 9.69 -11.44 -28.35
C GLY A 201 8.81 -11.05 -27.16
N TYR A 202 9.36 -10.29 -26.21
CA TYR A 202 8.64 -9.65 -25.09
C TYR A 202 8.20 -8.23 -25.50
N ASN A 203 7.26 -7.62 -24.76
CA ASN A 203 7.09 -6.17 -24.78
C ASN A 203 7.58 -5.60 -23.45
N VAL A 204 8.38 -4.53 -23.47
CA VAL A 204 8.96 -3.94 -22.25
C VAL A 204 8.53 -2.50 -22.11
N VAL A 205 8.17 -2.07 -20.90
CA VAL A 205 7.77 -0.70 -20.59
C VAL A 205 8.60 -0.20 -19.40
N SER A 206 9.40 0.83 -19.63
CA SER A 206 10.20 1.47 -18.59
C SER A 206 9.52 2.77 -18.15
N ILE A 207 9.31 2.97 -16.85
CA ILE A 207 8.46 4.04 -16.31
C ILE A 207 9.20 5.03 -15.41
N ALA A 208 8.69 6.25 -15.35
CA ALA A 208 9.15 7.30 -14.46
C ALA A 208 8.47 7.21 -13.07
N ALA A 209 9.13 7.75 -12.04
CA ALA A 209 8.63 7.93 -10.67
C ALA A 209 9.25 9.19 -10.02
N ASN A 210 9.50 10.22 -10.82
CA ASN A 210 10.12 11.49 -10.41
C ASN A 210 9.26 12.24 -9.37
N ALA A 211 7.94 12.28 -9.54
CA ALA A 211 7.05 12.85 -8.53
C ALA A 211 7.16 12.15 -7.17
N VAL A 212 7.41 10.84 -7.14
CA VAL A 212 7.65 10.09 -5.90
C VAL A 212 9.00 10.48 -5.31
N ASN A 213 10.08 10.43 -6.11
CA ASN A 213 11.45 10.76 -5.68
C ASN A 213 11.57 12.14 -5.03
N SER A 214 10.85 13.15 -5.55
CA SER A 214 10.85 14.51 -5.01
C SER A 214 10.17 14.67 -3.64
N ASN A 215 9.32 13.73 -3.21
CA ASN A 215 8.35 13.91 -2.13
C ASN A 215 8.27 12.74 -1.11
N ASP A 216 9.01 11.65 -1.32
CA ASP A 216 8.91 10.42 -0.53
C ASP A 216 9.46 10.52 0.91
N ASN A 217 10.62 11.17 1.10
CA ASN A 217 11.20 11.46 2.42
C ASN A 217 10.26 12.29 3.33
N GLN A 218 9.39 13.10 2.72
CA GLN A 218 8.57 14.11 3.41
C GLN A 218 7.13 13.65 3.64
N LEU A 219 6.52 12.99 2.65
CA LEU A 219 5.07 12.75 2.61
C LEU A 219 4.65 11.28 2.75
N ALA A 220 5.60 10.32 2.71
CA ALA A 220 5.29 8.89 2.78
C ALA A 220 5.74 8.26 4.11
N LEU A 221 4.88 7.43 4.71
CA LEU A 221 5.23 6.71 5.94
C LEU A 221 6.27 5.60 5.70
N ASP A 222 6.26 5.02 4.50
CA ASP A 222 7.09 3.93 4.01
C ASP A 222 8.25 4.40 3.09
N TYR A 223 8.42 5.71 2.92
CA TYR A 223 9.30 6.32 1.90
C TYR A 223 8.97 5.92 0.44
N GLY A 224 7.68 5.70 0.15
CA GLY A 224 7.12 5.64 -1.19
C GLY A 224 7.31 4.29 -1.88
N ALA A 225 7.32 3.19 -1.14
CA ALA A 225 7.27 1.85 -1.70
C ALA A 225 5.87 1.55 -2.27
N GLU A 226 4.80 1.87 -1.54
CA GLU A 226 3.41 1.77 -1.99
C GLU A 226 3.13 2.72 -3.17
N ALA A 227 3.61 3.97 -3.10
CA ALA A 227 3.49 4.93 -4.20
C ALA A 227 4.08 4.39 -5.51
N ARG A 228 5.25 3.73 -5.43
CA ARG A 228 5.92 3.07 -6.55
C ARG A 228 5.22 1.76 -6.96
N GLY A 229 4.72 1.01 -5.99
CA GLY A 229 3.98 -0.23 -6.19
C GLY A 229 2.69 -0.01 -6.96
N GLN A 230 1.89 0.97 -6.53
CA GLN A 230 0.65 1.36 -7.21
C GLN A 230 0.93 1.92 -8.61
N LEU A 231 1.98 2.72 -8.81
CA LEU A 231 2.32 3.25 -10.14
C LEU A 231 2.67 2.16 -11.17
N VAL A 232 3.18 1.01 -10.73
CA VAL A 232 3.32 -0.19 -11.57
C VAL A 232 1.94 -0.78 -11.91
N LEU A 233 1.00 -0.85 -10.96
CA LEU A 233 -0.36 -1.36 -11.22
C LEU A 233 -1.19 -0.42 -12.12
N ASP A 234 -1.06 0.89 -11.95
CA ASP A 234 -1.66 1.92 -12.81
C ASP A 234 -1.12 1.81 -14.24
N THR A 235 0.19 1.51 -14.38
CA THR A 235 0.81 1.21 -15.67
C THR A 235 0.21 -0.07 -16.28
N LEU A 236 0.02 -1.13 -15.51
CA LEU A 236 -0.62 -2.36 -16.01
C LEU A 236 -2.10 -2.11 -16.42
N GLU A 237 -2.84 -1.26 -15.70
CA GLU A 237 -4.21 -0.88 -16.08
C GLU A 237 -4.22 -0.06 -17.38
N MET A 238 -3.30 0.90 -17.53
CA MET A 238 -3.10 1.69 -18.74
C MET A 238 -2.81 0.79 -19.95
N LEU A 239 -1.90 -0.17 -19.80
CA LEU A 239 -1.57 -1.16 -20.83
C LEU A 239 -2.74 -2.10 -21.13
N GLY A 240 -3.53 -2.51 -20.13
CA GLY A 240 -4.70 -3.37 -20.31
C GLY A 240 -5.82 -2.68 -21.09
N LYS A 241 -6.06 -1.39 -20.84
CA LYS A 241 -6.97 -0.56 -21.65
C LYS A 241 -6.47 -0.41 -23.08
N ALA A 242 -5.18 -0.13 -23.27
CA ALA A 242 -4.57 -0.03 -24.61
C ALA A 242 -4.64 -1.37 -25.39
N ASP A 243 -4.36 -2.50 -24.73
CA ASP A 243 -4.41 -3.83 -25.31
C ASP A 243 -5.82 -4.26 -25.74
N ALA A 244 -6.82 -3.95 -24.91
CA ALA A 244 -8.22 -4.12 -25.28
C ALA A 244 -8.64 -3.21 -26.45
N GLY A 245 -7.87 -2.15 -26.75
CA GLY A 245 -8.24 -1.07 -27.67
C GLY A 245 -9.38 -0.21 -27.11
N ALA A 246 -9.44 -0.05 -25.79
CA ALA A 246 -10.30 0.90 -25.10
C ALA A 246 -9.68 2.30 -25.12
N ALA A 247 -10.47 3.32 -24.78
CA ALA A 247 -9.94 4.67 -24.60
C ALA A 247 -8.99 4.71 -23.39
N VAL A 248 -7.81 5.29 -23.60
CA VAL A 248 -6.84 5.60 -22.55
C VAL A 248 -6.66 7.11 -22.50
N SER A 249 -7.00 7.70 -21.36
CA SER A 249 -6.86 9.14 -21.12
C SER A 249 -6.65 9.43 -19.64
N TYR A 250 -5.79 10.40 -19.34
CA TYR A 250 -5.50 10.87 -17.99
C TYR A 250 -5.56 12.40 -17.91
N ASP A 251 -5.93 12.91 -16.74
CA ASP A 251 -6.04 14.34 -16.47
C ASP A 251 -4.75 14.88 -15.87
N ASP A 252 -4.00 15.66 -16.64
CA ASP A 252 -2.87 16.44 -16.14
C ASP A 252 -3.39 17.69 -15.44
N VAL A 253 -3.35 17.68 -14.10
CA VAL A 253 -3.94 18.72 -13.25
C VAL A 253 -2.83 19.64 -12.73
N THR A 254 -2.58 20.74 -13.43
CA THR A 254 -1.68 21.79 -12.96
C THR A 254 -2.36 22.60 -11.85
N THR A 255 -1.97 22.36 -10.60
CA THR A 255 -2.49 23.07 -9.43
C THR A 255 -1.96 24.50 -9.33
N ALA A 256 -2.78 25.43 -8.83
CA ALA A 256 -2.35 26.79 -8.51
C ALA A 256 -1.24 26.79 -7.45
N THR A 257 -0.36 27.81 -7.48
CA THR A 257 0.76 27.99 -6.53
C THR A 257 0.77 29.41 -5.98
N ASP A 258 1.52 29.68 -4.91
CA ASP A 258 1.67 31.04 -4.35
C ASP A 258 2.15 32.09 -5.37
N ALA A 259 2.87 31.65 -6.42
CA ALA A 259 3.32 32.50 -7.52
C ALA A 259 2.26 32.69 -8.63
N ALA A 260 1.25 31.81 -8.70
CA ALA A 260 0.16 31.84 -9.69
C ALA A 260 -1.17 31.33 -9.06
N PRO A 261 -1.77 32.08 -8.13
CA PRO A 261 -2.77 31.55 -7.19
C PRO A 261 -4.22 31.48 -7.72
N SER A 262 -4.45 31.59 -9.03
CA SER A 262 -5.79 31.91 -9.57
C SER A 262 -6.48 30.83 -10.42
N THR A 263 -5.79 29.80 -10.90
CA THR A 263 -6.38 28.77 -11.78
C THR A 263 -5.69 27.42 -11.63
N THR A 264 -6.38 26.44 -11.04
CA THR A 264 -6.07 25.01 -11.31
C THR A 264 -6.52 24.70 -12.73
N THR A 265 -5.62 24.17 -13.56
CA THR A 265 -5.89 23.86 -14.97
C THR A 265 -5.81 22.36 -15.20
N THR A 266 -6.90 21.76 -15.67
CA THR A 266 -6.94 20.34 -16.03
C THR A 266 -6.82 20.18 -17.54
N THR A 267 -5.87 19.36 -17.99
CA THR A 267 -5.73 18.96 -19.39
C THR A 267 -5.88 17.44 -19.51
N THR A 268 -7.06 16.97 -19.92
CA THR A 268 -7.24 15.57 -20.33
C THR A 268 -6.39 15.29 -21.56
N ARG A 269 -5.53 14.26 -21.51
CA ARG A 269 -4.73 13.79 -22.64
C ARG A 269 -5.02 12.33 -22.94
N THR A 270 -5.30 12.02 -24.20
CA THR A 270 -5.38 10.63 -24.67
C THR A 270 -3.98 10.01 -24.82
N LEU A 271 -3.90 8.70 -24.98
CA LEU A 271 -2.62 8.04 -25.25
C LEU A 271 -1.97 8.50 -26.57
N ASP A 272 -2.76 8.85 -27.59
CA ASP A 272 -2.21 9.44 -28.82
C ASP A 272 -1.68 10.87 -28.57
N ASP A 273 -2.34 11.68 -27.73
CA ASP A 273 -1.80 12.98 -27.30
C ASP A 273 -0.50 12.83 -26.49
N ALA A 274 -0.42 11.81 -25.62
CA ALA A 274 0.75 11.52 -24.79
C ALA A 274 1.95 11.04 -25.63
N LEU A 275 1.71 10.21 -26.65
CA LEU A 275 2.71 9.81 -27.65
C LEU A 275 3.22 11.02 -28.45
N VAL A 276 2.33 11.95 -28.82
CA VAL A 276 2.72 13.20 -29.49
C VAL A 276 3.48 14.16 -28.56
N ARG A 277 3.04 14.35 -27.31
CA ARG A 277 3.70 15.22 -26.30
C ARG A 277 5.15 14.81 -26.08
N ALA A 278 5.44 13.52 -25.97
CA ALA A 278 6.80 13.02 -25.81
C ALA A 278 7.74 13.44 -26.95
N THR A 279 7.24 13.59 -28.18
CA THR A 279 8.03 14.05 -29.35
C THR A 279 8.08 15.57 -29.51
N THR A 280 7.20 16.32 -28.84
CA THR A 280 7.02 17.78 -29.01
C THR A 280 7.40 18.60 -27.78
N ARG A 281 7.70 17.96 -26.65
CA ARG A 281 8.25 18.59 -25.44
C ARG A 281 9.51 19.41 -25.73
N ALA A 282 9.64 20.54 -25.04
CA ALA A 282 10.71 21.51 -25.28
C ALA A 282 12.09 21.02 -24.80
N ASP A 283 12.12 20.16 -23.78
CA ASP A 283 13.33 19.57 -23.21
C ASP A 283 13.47 18.10 -23.66
N GLN A 284 14.60 17.78 -24.30
CA GLN A 284 14.91 16.42 -24.76
C GLN A 284 13.73 15.73 -25.52
N PRO A 285 13.26 16.26 -26.66
CA PRO A 285 12.18 15.63 -27.43
C PRO A 285 12.52 14.20 -27.87
N ALA A 286 11.56 13.29 -27.76
CA ALA A 286 11.68 11.90 -28.20
C ALA A 286 11.64 11.77 -29.73
N ALA A 287 12.21 10.68 -30.26
CA ALA A 287 12.10 10.35 -31.68
C ALA A 287 10.68 9.86 -32.02
N ALA A 288 10.11 10.36 -33.10
CA ALA A 288 8.77 9.96 -33.55
C ALA A 288 8.76 8.52 -34.08
N ALA A 289 7.98 7.65 -33.45
CA ALA A 289 7.99 6.19 -33.67
C ALA A 289 6.90 5.65 -34.60
N GLY A 290 5.87 6.46 -34.90
CA GLY A 290 4.69 6.01 -35.67
C GLY A 290 3.75 5.06 -34.92
N VAL A 291 3.96 4.84 -33.62
CA VAL A 291 3.03 4.15 -32.73
C VAL A 291 1.82 5.03 -32.46
N THR A 292 0.64 4.41 -32.39
CA THR A 292 -0.64 5.03 -31.97
C THR A 292 -1.35 4.11 -30.96
N ALA A 293 -2.30 4.64 -30.20
CA ALA A 293 -3.12 3.85 -29.28
C ALA A 293 -3.81 2.67 -29.99
N ALA A 294 -4.30 2.88 -31.21
CA ALA A 294 -4.90 1.83 -32.04
C ALA A 294 -3.91 0.72 -32.45
N SER A 295 -2.60 1.00 -32.52
CA SER A 295 -1.56 0.01 -32.84
C SER A 295 -1.11 -0.83 -31.63
N LEU A 296 -1.55 -0.48 -30.42
CA LEU A 296 -1.26 -1.20 -29.18
C LEU A 296 -2.27 -2.30 -28.84
N LYS A 297 -3.37 -2.39 -29.59
CA LYS A 297 -4.41 -3.41 -29.39
C LYS A 297 -3.88 -4.82 -29.69
N GLY A 298 -4.07 -5.77 -28.75
CA GLY A 298 -3.66 -7.16 -28.92
C GLY A 298 -2.14 -7.37 -28.94
N ARG A 299 -1.42 -6.66 -28.07
CA ARG A 299 0.05 -6.61 -27.99
C ARG A 299 0.58 -7.02 -26.61
N PHE A 300 -0.14 -6.74 -25.54
CA PHE A 300 0.31 -7.02 -24.18
C PHE A 300 -0.39 -8.26 -23.64
N ASP A 301 0.40 -9.20 -23.12
CA ASP A 301 -0.11 -10.24 -22.24
C ASP A 301 0.11 -9.78 -20.80
N LEU A 302 -0.99 -9.60 -20.06
CA LEU A 302 -0.98 -9.20 -18.64
C LEU A 302 -1.28 -10.40 -17.71
N THR A 303 -1.34 -11.62 -18.27
CA THR A 303 -1.28 -12.88 -17.54
C THR A 303 0.15 -13.46 -17.44
N HIS A 304 1.10 -12.85 -18.15
CA HIS A 304 2.54 -13.13 -18.10
C HIS A 304 3.34 -11.82 -17.93
N VAL A 305 3.56 -11.40 -16.69
CA VAL A 305 4.16 -10.11 -16.31
C VAL A 305 5.43 -10.28 -15.48
N GLY A 306 6.52 -9.64 -15.91
CA GLY A 306 7.76 -9.50 -15.14
C GLY A 306 7.94 -8.07 -14.66
N ILE A 307 8.53 -7.86 -13.47
CA ILE A 307 8.82 -6.53 -12.93
C ILE A 307 10.26 -6.43 -12.41
N MET A 308 10.94 -5.35 -12.76
CA MET A 308 12.28 -5.00 -12.24
C MET A 308 12.22 -3.61 -11.62
N GLY A 309 12.79 -3.45 -10.44
CA GLY A 309 12.87 -2.17 -9.75
C GLY A 309 14.27 -1.95 -9.17
N HIS A 310 14.81 -0.75 -9.34
CA HIS A 310 16.10 -0.37 -8.78
C HIS A 310 15.94 0.43 -7.48
N SER A 311 16.74 0.13 -6.45
CA SER A 311 16.82 0.87 -5.19
C SER A 311 15.48 1.05 -4.45
N ARG A 312 14.97 2.27 -4.19
CA ARG A 312 13.58 2.48 -3.70
C ARG A 312 12.50 1.97 -4.68
N GLY A 313 12.78 1.94 -5.98
CA GLY A 313 11.97 1.21 -6.95
C GLY A 313 12.05 -0.31 -6.79
N GLY A 314 13.15 -0.83 -6.24
CA GLY A 314 13.34 -2.25 -5.92
C GLY A 314 12.46 -2.74 -4.78
N GLU A 315 12.34 -1.95 -3.70
CA GLU A 315 11.31 -2.16 -2.69
C GLU A 315 9.90 -1.90 -3.27
N GLY A 316 9.78 -0.90 -4.15
CA GLY A 316 8.55 -0.60 -4.89
C GLY A 316 8.00 -1.74 -5.75
N VAL A 317 8.83 -2.58 -6.38
CA VAL A 317 8.35 -3.77 -7.13
C VAL A 317 7.99 -4.94 -6.23
N VAL A 318 8.58 -5.05 -5.02
CA VAL A 318 8.10 -5.99 -4.00
C VAL A 318 6.71 -5.55 -3.51
N SER A 319 6.53 -4.24 -3.26
CA SER A 319 5.23 -3.65 -2.95
C SER A 319 4.21 -3.85 -4.07
N ALA A 320 4.59 -3.63 -5.34
CA ALA A 320 3.71 -3.89 -6.50
C ALA A 320 3.18 -5.33 -6.51
N ALA A 321 4.03 -6.31 -6.17
CA ALA A 321 3.63 -7.72 -6.12
C ALA A 321 2.67 -8.00 -4.93
N THR A 322 2.91 -7.44 -3.74
CA THR A 322 2.00 -7.64 -2.59
C THR A 322 0.66 -6.92 -2.78
N LEU A 323 0.67 -5.70 -3.32
CA LEU A 323 -0.54 -4.94 -3.70
C LEU A 323 -1.32 -5.67 -4.80
N ASN A 324 -0.64 -6.21 -5.82
CA ASN A 324 -1.27 -7.05 -6.84
C ASN A 324 -1.95 -8.28 -6.21
N GLN A 325 -1.27 -8.96 -5.28
CA GLN A 325 -1.82 -10.10 -4.55
C GLN A 325 -2.94 -9.71 -3.57
N ALA A 326 -3.12 -8.44 -3.22
CA ALA A 326 -4.29 -7.96 -2.49
C ALA A 326 -5.54 -7.80 -3.39
N LEU A 327 -5.37 -7.70 -4.71
CA LEU A 327 -6.49 -7.49 -5.65
C LEU A 327 -7.43 -8.70 -5.71
N PRO A 328 -8.76 -8.49 -5.89
CA PRO A 328 -9.72 -9.57 -6.16
C PRO A 328 -9.44 -10.36 -7.45
N LYS A 329 -8.62 -9.80 -8.35
CA LYS A 329 -8.11 -10.40 -9.58
C LYS A 329 -6.68 -9.87 -9.81
N PRO A 330 -5.62 -10.55 -9.35
CA PRO A 330 -4.25 -10.16 -9.62
C PRO A 330 -3.94 -10.21 -11.12
N TYR A 331 -3.09 -9.30 -11.59
CA TYR A 331 -2.32 -9.47 -12.83
C TYR A 331 -1.35 -10.65 -12.68
N GLY A 332 -0.94 -11.24 -13.80
CA GLY A 332 -0.05 -12.41 -13.84
C GLY A 332 1.41 -12.09 -13.58
N ILE A 333 1.72 -11.47 -12.44
CA ILE A 333 3.11 -11.17 -12.03
C ILE A 333 3.82 -12.49 -11.68
N GLU A 334 4.74 -12.92 -12.55
CA GLU A 334 5.41 -14.22 -12.52
C GLU A 334 6.94 -14.13 -12.39
N ALA A 335 7.49 -12.91 -12.32
CA ALA A 335 8.92 -12.67 -12.06
C ALA A 335 9.17 -11.31 -11.39
N VAL A 336 9.89 -11.27 -10.25
CA VAL A 336 10.27 -10.03 -9.56
C VAL A 336 11.79 -9.91 -9.44
N LEU A 337 12.36 -8.78 -9.84
CA LEU A 337 13.80 -8.52 -9.77
C LEU A 337 14.09 -7.19 -9.03
N PRO A 338 14.32 -7.23 -7.70
CA PRO A 338 14.82 -6.10 -6.94
C PRO A 338 16.33 -5.90 -7.19
N LEU A 339 16.71 -4.80 -7.83
CA LEU A 339 18.10 -4.42 -8.18
C LEU A 339 18.65 -3.40 -7.19
N ALA A 340 19.76 -3.71 -6.54
CA ALA A 340 20.39 -2.90 -5.49
C ALA A 340 19.39 -2.29 -4.47
N PRO A 341 18.40 -3.05 -3.96
CA PRO A 341 17.22 -2.45 -3.38
C PRO A 341 17.43 -2.05 -1.91
N VAL A 342 16.70 -1.02 -1.48
CA VAL A 342 16.42 -0.82 -0.05
C VAL A 342 15.42 -1.86 0.44
N ASP A 343 15.25 -1.96 1.76
CA ASP A 343 14.21 -2.74 2.42
C ASP A 343 13.89 -2.07 3.77
N PHE A 344 13.19 -0.93 3.68
CA PHE A 344 12.79 -0.19 4.87
C PHE A 344 11.64 -0.89 5.62
N GLY A 345 10.79 -1.63 4.91
CA GLY A 345 9.58 -2.27 5.42
C GLY A 345 9.67 -3.76 5.75
N ARG A 346 10.78 -4.46 5.48
CA ARG A 346 10.93 -5.91 5.74
C ARG A 346 9.79 -6.74 5.12
N MET A 347 9.47 -6.46 3.85
CA MET A 347 8.40 -7.14 3.12
C MET A 347 8.78 -8.59 2.75
N THR A 348 7.81 -9.49 2.80
CA THR A 348 7.98 -10.90 2.38
C THR A 348 7.12 -11.22 1.17
N LEU A 349 7.72 -11.83 0.15
CA LEU A 349 7.11 -12.02 -1.17
C LEU A 349 6.78 -13.49 -1.45
N PRO A 350 5.49 -13.89 -1.50
CA PRO A 350 5.05 -15.25 -1.87
C PRO A 350 4.91 -15.45 -3.38
N ASP A 351 4.80 -16.72 -3.77
CA ASP A 351 4.27 -17.23 -5.06
C ASP A 351 5.00 -16.83 -6.35
N VAL A 352 6.03 -15.98 -6.29
CA VAL A 352 6.70 -15.45 -7.48
C VAL A 352 8.22 -15.68 -7.42
N PRO A 353 8.82 -16.31 -8.46
CA PRO A 353 10.26 -16.38 -8.60
C PRO A 353 10.91 -15.00 -8.45
N THR A 354 11.89 -14.90 -7.56
CA THR A 354 12.45 -13.61 -7.13
C THR A 354 13.98 -13.66 -7.10
N SER A 355 14.65 -12.73 -7.78
CA SER A 355 16.12 -12.61 -7.69
C SER A 355 16.55 -11.20 -7.29
N VAL A 356 17.10 -11.07 -6.09
CA VAL A 356 17.69 -9.82 -5.59
C VAL A 356 19.10 -9.66 -6.14
N PHE A 357 19.43 -8.53 -6.76
CA PHE A 357 20.79 -8.22 -7.22
C PHE A 357 21.45 -7.22 -6.29
N LEU A 358 22.70 -7.48 -5.87
CA LEU A 358 23.37 -6.76 -4.77
C LEU A 358 24.81 -6.34 -5.17
N PRO A 359 25.07 -5.07 -5.50
CA PRO A 359 26.42 -4.58 -5.80
C PRO A 359 27.33 -4.54 -4.57
N TYR A 360 28.57 -5.02 -4.66
CA TYR A 360 29.45 -5.10 -3.49
C TYR A 360 30.03 -3.76 -3.04
N CYS A 361 30.24 -2.84 -3.98
CA CYS A 361 30.79 -1.50 -3.77
C CYS A 361 29.72 -0.41 -3.82
N ASP A 362 28.50 -0.75 -3.39
CA ASP A 362 27.40 0.19 -3.18
C ASP A 362 27.77 1.23 -2.11
N GLY A 363 27.77 2.51 -2.49
CA GLY A 363 27.99 3.64 -1.58
C GLY A 363 26.69 4.33 -1.13
N ASP A 364 25.56 4.03 -1.75
CA ASP A 364 24.26 4.62 -1.39
C ASP A 364 23.57 3.72 -0.35
N VAL A 365 23.09 2.54 -0.77
CA VAL A 365 22.45 1.53 0.09
C VAL A 365 23.51 0.62 0.71
N SER A 366 24.55 1.23 1.29
CA SER A 366 25.82 0.57 1.61
C SER A 366 25.73 -0.64 2.57
N ASN A 367 24.61 -0.80 3.29
CA ASN A 367 24.31 -1.96 4.14
C ASN A 367 23.68 -3.15 3.42
N GLN A 368 23.32 -3.01 2.15
CA GLN A 368 22.78 -4.10 1.33
C GLN A 368 21.54 -4.76 1.95
N GLN A 369 20.72 -3.98 2.67
CA GLN A 369 19.51 -4.42 3.37
C GLN A 369 18.53 -5.20 2.49
N GLY A 370 18.54 -4.97 1.17
CA GLY A 370 17.84 -5.81 0.18
C GLY A 370 18.07 -7.33 0.28
N GLN A 371 19.17 -7.78 0.90
CA GLN A 371 19.41 -9.19 1.25
C GLN A 371 18.26 -9.79 2.08
N HIS A 372 17.54 -8.99 2.87
CA HIS A 372 16.37 -9.42 3.64
C HIS A 372 15.25 -10.03 2.78
N PHE A 373 14.99 -9.52 1.57
CA PHE A 373 13.92 -10.07 0.71
C PHE A 373 14.13 -11.55 0.39
N PHE A 374 15.40 -11.98 0.27
CA PHE A 374 15.75 -13.40 0.14
C PHE A 374 15.66 -14.13 1.49
N ASP A 375 16.27 -13.55 2.52
CA ASP A 375 16.47 -14.14 3.85
C ASP A 375 15.16 -14.44 4.60
N ASP A 376 14.18 -13.52 4.54
CA ASP A 376 12.89 -13.63 5.21
C ASP A 376 11.86 -14.39 4.36
N SER A 377 11.76 -14.10 3.04
CA SER A 377 10.72 -14.70 2.18
C SER A 377 10.87 -16.21 1.94
N ARG A 378 12.10 -16.73 1.88
CA ARG A 378 12.43 -18.13 1.49
C ARG A 378 11.61 -19.23 2.17
N HIS A 379 11.17 -19.00 3.41
CA HIS A 379 10.38 -19.93 4.22
C HIS A 379 9.19 -19.21 4.90
N ALA A 380 8.70 -18.10 4.35
CA ALA A 380 7.58 -17.32 4.91
C ALA A 380 6.19 -17.86 4.52
N PHE A 381 6.13 -18.66 3.45
CA PHE A 381 4.90 -19.18 2.86
C PHE A 381 5.04 -20.63 2.40
N ASP A 382 3.89 -21.28 2.23
CA ASP A 382 3.71 -22.61 1.66
C ASP A 382 3.60 -22.47 0.13
N ASP A 383 4.73 -22.21 -0.54
CA ASP A 383 4.82 -22.00 -2.00
C ASP A 383 5.99 -22.75 -2.66
N ASP A 384 6.09 -22.69 -3.99
CA ASP A 384 6.95 -23.54 -4.81
C ASP A 384 7.73 -22.73 -5.85
N VAL A 385 8.55 -21.75 -5.43
CA VAL A 385 9.29 -20.86 -6.34
C VAL A 385 10.76 -20.67 -5.97
N LEU A 386 11.59 -20.51 -7.00
CA LEU A 386 13.01 -20.16 -6.88
C LEU A 386 13.16 -18.75 -6.30
N ARG A 387 13.95 -18.64 -5.24
CA ARG A 387 14.43 -17.35 -4.76
C ARG A 387 15.95 -17.32 -4.80
N SER A 388 16.54 -16.18 -5.15
CA SER A 388 18.00 -16.02 -5.21
C SER A 388 18.48 -14.64 -4.79
N ALA A 389 19.72 -14.60 -4.29
CA ALA A 389 20.47 -13.38 -4.01
C ALA A 389 21.78 -13.42 -4.82
N VAL A 390 21.98 -12.44 -5.69
CA VAL A 390 23.03 -12.38 -6.71
C VAL A 390 23.95 -11.19 -6.40
N TRP A 391 25.09 -11.49 -5.80
CA TRP A 391 26.09 -10.50 -5.42
C TRP A 391 27.02 -10.19 -6.59
N VAL A 392 27.11 -8.93 -7.01
CA VAL A 392 27.99 -8.47 -8.10
C VAL A 392 29.19 -7.76 -7.50
N MET A 393 30.32 -8.46 -7.41
CA MET A 393 31.54 -7.91 -6.83
C MET A 393 32.15 -6.84 -7.75
N GLY A 394 32.63 -5.74 -7.17
CA GLY A 394 33.20 -4.62 -7.92
C GLY A 394 32.18 -3.71 -8.61
N ALA A 395 30.88 -3.98 -8.50
CA ALA A 395 29.83 -3.06 -8.95
C ALA A 395 29.41 -2.08 -7.83
N ASN A 396 28.97 -0.89 -8.23
CA ASN A 396 28.42 0.17 -7.38
C ASN A 396 26.90 0.24 -7.54
N HIS A 397 26.26 1.22 -6.90
CA HIS A 397 24.81 1.40 -6.97
C HIS A 397 24.31 1.75 -8.38
N ASN A 398 24.98 2.71 -9.02
CA ASN A 398 24.42 3.42 -10.18
C ASN A 398 24.64 2.72 -11.53
N PHE A 399 25.80 2.10 -11.76
CA PHE A 399 26.27 1.84 -13.14
C PHE A 399 25.64 0.62 -13.83
N PHE A 400 24.60 0.00 -13.24
CA PHE A 400 23.70 -0.91 -13.96
C PHE A 400 22.80 -0.19 -14.97
N ASN A 401 22.77 1.15 -14.96
CA ASN A 401 21.89 1.96 -15.77
C ASN A 401 22.64 3.12 -16.49
N THR A 402 22.10 3.63 -17.60
CA THR A 402 22.71 4.71 -18.40
C THR A 402 22.42 6.13 -17.91
N VAL A 403 21.32 6.36 -17.20
CA VAL A 403 21.00 7.63 -16.55
C VAL A 403 21.81 7.72 -15.25
N TRP A 404 22.15 8.92 -14.79
CA TRP A 404 23.04 9.14 -13.62
C TRP A 404 24.46 8.53 -13.71
N THR A 405 24.80 7.79 -14.77
CA THR A 405 26.16 7.28 -15.02
C THR A 405 27.02 8.34 -15.74
N PRO A 406 28.20 8.73 -15.19
CA PRO A 406 29.06 9.74 -15.77
C PRO A 406 29.46 9.48 -17.22
N GLY A 407 29.28 10.49 -18.07
CA GLY A 407 29.59 10.41 -19.51
C GLY A 407 28.54 9.70 -20.37
N LEU A 408 27.49 9.11 -19.78
CA LEU A 408 26.36 8.52 -20.50
C LEU A 408 25.09 9.40 -20.44
N TYR A 409 24.93 10.19 -19.39
CA TYR A 409 23.84 11.16 -19.23
C TYR A 409 24.39 12.58 -18.96
N PRO A 410 23.72 13.68 -19.39
CA PRO A 410 24.33 15.02 -19.38
C PRO A 410 24.32 15.75 -18.02
N ALA A 411 23.59 15.27 -17.01
CA ALA A 411 23.48 15.92 -15.71
C ALA A 411 23.15 14.94 -14.56
N ALA A 412 23.32 15.41 -13.33
CA ALA A 412 23.04 14.64 -12.10
C ALA A 412 23.74 13.27 -12.01
N THR A 413 24.91 13.11 -12.65
CA THR A 413 25.64 11.85 -12.70
C THR A 413 26.72 11.72 -11.62
N GLY A 414 26.92 10.53 -11.05
CA GLY A 414 27.99 10.27 -10.09
C GLY A 414 28.35 8.79 -9.93
N ASP A 415 29.60 8.53 -9.54
CA ASP A 415 29.95 7.28 -8.87
C ASP A 415 29.56 7.42 -7.39
N ASP A 416 28.73 6.52 -6.89
CA ASP A 416 28.29 6.50 -5.49
C ASP A 416 29.42 6.08 -4.51
N TRP A 417 30.52 5.51 -5.00
CA TRP A 417 31.71 5.25 -4.19
C TRP A 417 32.67 6.45 -4.18
N ARG A 418 33.24 6.76 -3.00
CA ARG A 418 34.10 7.94 -2.81
C ARG A 418 35.33 7.86 -3.71
N THR A 419 35.43 8.77 -4.68
CA THR A 419 36.50 8.79 -5.73
C THR A 419 37.90 9.04 -5.20
N SER A 420 38.04 9.46 -3.93
CA SER A 420 39.31 9.60 -3.21
C SER A 420 39.81 8.30 -2.59
N ASP A 421 39.00 7.23 -2.55
CA ASP A 421 39.47 5.91 -2.16
C ASP A 421 40.44 5.37 -3.21
N THR A 422 41.68 5.22 -2.76
CA THR A 422 42.84 4.73 -3.51
C THR A 422 43.40 3.44 -2.91
N THR A 423 42.66 2.80 -2.00
CA THR A 423 43.19 1.80 -1.06
C THR A 423 42.33 0.55 -0.85
N SER A 424 41.01 0.64 -1.02
CA SER A 424 40.13 -0.52 -0.94
C SER A 424 39.92 -1.18 -2.31
N THR A 425 39.38 -2.41 -2.31
CA THR A 425 38.97 -3.11 -3.54
C THR A 425 37.83 -2.44 -4.31
N CYS A 426 37.22 -1.41 -3.72
CA CYS A 426 36.22 -0.58 -4.37
C CYS A 426 36.79 0.74 -4.92
N SER A 427 38.09 1.01 -4.75
CA SER A 427 38.79 2.08 -5.46
C SER A 427 38.59 1.99 -6.97
N THR A 428 38.44 3.13 -7.63
CA THR A 428 38.36 3.22 -9.11
C THR A 428 39.65 2.79 -9.82
N THR A 429 40.74 2.54 -9.07
CA THR A 429 42.02 2.06 -9.57
C THR A 429 42.31 0.58 -9.26
N ASP A 430 41.48 -0.09 -8.48
CA ASP A 430 41.66 -1.51 -8.13
C ASP A 430 41.20 -2.43 -9.28
N PRO A 431 41.96 -3.48 -9.66
CA PRO A 431 41.62 -4.36 -10.78
C PRO A 431 40.38 -5.25 -10.53
N THR A 432 39.83 -5.28 -9.32
CA THR A 432 38.56 -5.97 -9.00
C THR A 432 37.34 -5.06 -9.08
N ARG A 433 37.51 -3.74 -9.19
CA ARG A 433 36.45 -2.77 -9.47
C ARG A 433 36.03 -2.87 -10.94
N LEU A 434 34.73 -2.98 -11.20
CA LEU A 434 34.18 -3.01 -12.55
C LEU A 434 34.02 -1.59 -13.10
N THR A 435 34.42 -1.37 -14.36
CA THR A 435 34.13 -0.11 -15.07
C THR A 435 32.63 0.03 -15.36
N ALA A 436 32.13 1.26 -15.54
CA ALA A 436 30.70 1.50 -15.78
C ALA A 436 30.12 0.67 -16.95
N ALA A 437 30.87 0.53 -18.05
CA ALA A 437 30.44 -0.30 -19.19
C ALA A 437 30.36 -1.81 -18.85
N GLN A 438 31.23 -2.31 -17.96
CA GLN A 438 31.18 -3.70 -17.48
C GLN A 438 30.01 -3.91 -16.52
N GLN A 439 29.74 -2.96 -15.62
CA GLN A 439 28.59 -3.03 -14.71
C GLN A 439 27.27 -3.01 -15.48
N TYR A 440 27.15 -2.11 -16.46
CA TYR A 440 25.99 -2.06 -17.35
C TYR A 440 25.80 -3.36 -18.13
N GLN A 441 26.87 -3.93 -18.71
CA GLN A 441 26.78 -5.22 -19.40
C GLN A 441 26.41 -6.37 -18.45
N VAL A 442 26.93 -6.42 -17.22
CA VAL A 442 26.51 -7.41 -16.21
C VAL A 442 25.03 -7.26 -15.88
N GLY A 443 24.54 -6.03 -15.69
CA GLY A 443 23.11 -5.75 -15.50
C GLY A 443 22.27 -6.25 -16.67
N VAL A 444 22.59 -5.82 -17.89
CA VAL A 444 21.88 -6.19 -19.13
C VAL A 444 21.87 -7.71 -19.34
N SER A 445 22.99 -8.39 -19.11
CA SER A 445 23.07 -9.85 -19.16
C SER A 445 22.21 -10.51 -18.07
N TYR A 446 22.43 -10.22 -16.79
CA TYR A 446 21.75 -10.94 -15.71
C TYR A 446 20.26 -10.62 -15.61
N MET A 447 19.83 -9.36 -15.82
CA MET A 447 18.40 -9.02 -15.84
C MET A 447 17.67 -9.72 -17.00
N THR A 448 18.26 -9.75 -18.20
CA THR A 448 17.67 -10.46 -19.35
C THR A 448 17.66 -11.97 -19.11
N GLY A 449 18.70 -12.53 -18.50
CA GLY A 449 18.79 -13.95 -18.15
C GLY A 449 17.71 -14.39 -17.16
N PHE A 450 17.39 -13.56 -16.17
CA PHE A 450 16.35 -13.84 -15.19
C PHE A 450 14.97 -13.95 -15.85
N PHE A 451 14.51 -12.92 -16.58
CA PHE A 451 13.20 -12.96 -17.24
C PHE A 451 13.10 -14.06 -18.32
N ARG A 452 14.19 -14.32 -19.07
CA ARG A 452 14.21 -15.44 -20.04
C ARG A 452 14.11 -16.81 -19.34
N LEU A 453 14.70 -16.97 -18.16
CA LEU A 453 14.56 -18.19 -17.36
C LEU A 453 13.13 -18.36 -16.81
N THR A 454 12.60 -17.33 -16.15
CA THR A 454 11.34 -17.42 -15.38
C THR A 454 10.10 -17.37 -16.25
N MET A 455 10.01 -16.41 -17.17
CA MET A 455 8.87 -16.21 -18.08
C MET A 455 9.04 -17.01 -19.38
N GLY A 456 10.27 -17.09 -19.89
CA GLY A 456 10.58 -17.77 -21.15
C GLY A 456 10.80 -19.27 -21.03
N GLY A 457 10.93 -19.81 -19.81
CA GLY A 457 11.26 -21.21 -19.55
C GLY A 457 12.66 -21.62 -20.02
N GLU A 458 13.57 -20.66 -20.26
CA GLU A 458 14.88 -20.90 -20.86
C GLU A 458 15.90 -21.43 -19.84
N THR A 459 15.73 -22.70 -19.48
CA THR A 459 16.50 -23.41 -18.43
C THR A 459 18.02 -23.39 -18.62
N GLN A 460 18.55 -23.07 -19.80
CA GLN A 460 20.00 -22.89 -19.98
C GLN A 460 20.59 -21.74 -19.16
N PHE A 461 19.77 -20.84 -18.62
CA PHE A 461 20.19 -19.76 -17.71
C PHE A 461 20.03 -20.11 -16.22
N GLN A 462 19.53 -21.31 -15.87
CA GLN A 462 19.30 -21.75 -14.48
C GLN A 462 20.54 -21.58 -13.58
N SER A 463 21.73 -21.88 -14.10
CA SER A 463 22.99 -21.79 -13.37
C SER A 463 23.41 -20.37 -12.99
N MET A 464 22.77 -19.32 -13.52
CA MET A 464 23.01 -17.94 -13.09
C MET A 464 22.34 -17.66 -11.73
N PHE A 465 21.28 -18.40 -11.38
CA PHE A 465 20.36 -18.09 -10.27
C PHE A 465 20.20 -19.24 -9.25
N ASP A 466 20.67 -20.46 -9.54
CA ASP A 466 20.47 -21.66 -8.69
C ASP A 466 21.47 -21.85 -7.52
N GLY A 467 22.42 -20.92 -7.34
CA GLY A 467 23.49 -21.04 -6.36
C GLY A 467 24.68 -21.89 -6.83
N SER A 468 24.84 -22.05 -8.14
CA SER A 468 26.09 -22.47 -8.78
C SER A 468 27.27 -21.56 -8.37
N VAL A 469 28.47 -22.15 -8.30
CA VAL A 469 29.68 -21.44 -7.88
C VAL A 469 30.19 -20.54 -9.00
N LYS A 470 30.16 -19.22 -8.77
CA LYS A 470 30.62 -18.16 -9.69
C LYS A 470 30.11 -18.34 -11.14
N PRO A 471 28.82 -18.08 -11.41
CA PRO A 471 28.30 -18.06 -12.77
C PRO A 471 28.90 -16.94 -13.61
N SER A 472 28.83 -17.12 -14.93
CA SER A 472 29.23 -16.12 -15.93
C SER A 472 28.52 -16.38 -17.26
N THR A 473 28.51 -15.37 -18.12
CA THR A 473 28.03 -15.46 -19.50
C THR A 473 29.20 -15.23 -20.47
N THR A 474 29.01 -15.53 -21.76
CA THR A 474 30.02 -15.25 -22.79
C THR A 474 30.37 -13.75 -22.94
N ALA A 475 29.53 -12.82 -22.46
CA ALA A 475 29.80 -11.38 -22.45
C ALA A 475 30.24 -10.82 -21.06
N THR A 476 30.20 -11.63 -20.00
CA THR A 476 30.58 -11.24 -18.63
C THR A 476 31.74 -12.05 -17.99
N PRO A 477 32.71 -12.64 -18.75
CA PRO A 477 33.72 -13.55 -18.17
C PRO A 477 34.73 -12.87 -17.23
N TYR A 478 34.73 -11.53 -17.15
CA TYR A 478 35.53 -10.74 -16.22
C TYR A 478 34.87 -10.57 -14.84
N ALA A 479 33.57 -10.84 -14.71
CA ALA A 479 32.82 -10.54 -13.49
C ALA A 479 33.07 -11.58 -12.39
N ASP A 480 33.00 -11.15 -11.13
CA ASP A 480 32.86 -12.05 -9.98
C ASP A 480 31.43 -11.90 -9.43
N VAL A 481 30.53 -12.73 -9.96
CA VAL A 481 29.14 -12.82 -9.51
C VAL A 481 29.00 -14.01 -8.57
N ARG A 482 28.29 -13.86 -7.46
CA ARG A 482 28.14 -14.90 -6.43
C ARG A 482 26.68 -15.07 -6.07
N THR A 483 26.16 -16.28 -6.31
CA THR A 483 24.73 -16.57 -6.16
C THR A 483 24.47 -17.44 -4.93
N MET A 484 23.44 -17.10 -4.17
CA MET A 484 22.74 -17.98 -3.22
C MET A 484 21.35 -18.28 -3.75
N ALA A 485 20.82 -19.48 -3.48
CA ALA A 485 19.45 -19.83 -3.82
C ALA A 485 18.68 -20.50 -2.67
N ALA A 486 17.37 -20.37 -2.71
CA ALA A 486 16.42 -21.28 -2.08
C ALA A 486 15.63 -21.90 -3.24
N GLN A 487 15.78 -23.21 -3.40
CA GLN A 487 15.10 -23.96 -4.46
C GLN A 487 13.62 -24.16 -4.11
N PRO A 488 12.74 -24.37 -5.10
CA PRO A 488 11.31 -24.62 -4.88
C PRO A 488 11.05 -25.77 -3.89
N SER A 489 9.97 -25.66 -3.10
CA SER A 489 9.66 -26.63 -2.04
C SER A 489 9.40 -28.04 -2.58
N SER A 490 8.86 -28.18 -3.79
CA SER A 490 8.63 -29.47 -4.46
C SER A 490 9.92 -30.20 -4.84
N THR A 491 11.02 -29.49 -5.10
CA THR A 491 12.33 -30.06 -5.44
C THR A 491 13.30 -30.12 -4.26
N THR A 492 12.89 -29.67 -3.06
CA THR A 492 13.78 -29.45 -1.90
C THR A 492 13.46 -30.35 -0.72
N LYS A 493 14.47 -31.07 -0.21
CA LYS A 493 14.44 -31.75 1.10
C LYS A 493 15.27 -30.97 2.11
N LEU A 494 14.66 -29.97 2.72
CA LEU A 494 15.27 -29.20 3.82
C LEU A 494 15.46 -30.12 5.04
N ILE A 495 16.70 -30.26 5.51
CA ILE A 495 17.05 -31.07 6.69
C ILE A 495 17.04 -30.20 7.94
N THR A 496 17.54 -28.97 7.83
CA THR A 496 17.43 -27.91 8.84
C THR A 496 17.73 -26.56 8.18
N ASP A 497 16.95 -25.54 8.52
CA ASP A 497 17.20 -24.14 8.16
C ASP A 497 18.22 -23.46 9.09
N PHE A 498 18.59 -24.12 10.19
CA PHE A 498 19.39 -23.62 11.32
C PHE A 498 18.81 -22.40 12.09
N THR A 499 17.51 -22.11 11.94
CA THR A 499 16.85 -20.96 12.62
C THR A 499 16.40 -21.26 14.05
N THR A 500 16.37 -22.53 14.45
CA THR A 500 15.84 -22.99 15.75
C THR A 500 16.73 -24.06 16.39
N SER A 501 16.75 -24.10 17.72
CA SER A 501 17.46 -25.12 18.50
C SER A 501 16.76 -26.48 18.36
N SER A 502 17.47 -27.47 17.82
CA SER A 502 16.94 -28.81 17.53
C SER A 502 17.78 -29.91 18.18
N SER A 503 17.14 -30.91 18.79
CA SER A 503 17.83 -32.08 19.37
C SER A 503 18.52 -32.98 18.33
N LEU A 504 18.27 -32.75 17.04
CA LEU A 504 18.96 -33.41 15.93
C LEU A 504 20.32 -32.74 15.61
N VAL A 505 20.52 -31.49 16.07
CA VAL A 505 21.72 -30.66 15.86
C VAL A 505 22.52 -30.63 17.16
N ARG A 506 23.71 -31.21 17.18
CA ARG A 506 24.47 -31.50 18.41
C ARG A 506 25.98 -31.32 18.22
N THR A 507 26.66 -30.70 19.20
CA THR A 507 28.13 -30.58 19.17
C THR A 507 28.83 -31.74 19.89
N VAL A 508 30.08 -31.99 19.50
CA VAL A 508 31.01 -32.96 20.09
C VAL A 508 32.41 -32.33 20.13
N GLY A 509 33.22 -32.66 21.15
CA GLY A 509 34.59 -32.16 21.26
C GLY A 509 34.65 -30.67 21.67
N GLY A 510 35.68 -29.96 21.22
CA GLY A 510 35.91 -28.54 21.52
C GLY A 510 35.00 -27.56 20.76
N ALA A 511 33.70 -27.84 20.67
CA ALA A 511 32.73 -27.11 19.86
C ALA A 511 31.49 -26.62 20.62
N THR A 512 31.02 -25.43 20.27
CA THR A 512 29.74 -24.87 20.70
C THR A 512 28.90 -24.46 19.50
N ALA A 513 27.58 -24.52 19.63
CA ALA A 513 26.65 -24.04 18.62
C ALA A 513 25.44 -23.41 19.32
N ALA A 514 25.00 -22.25 18.83
CA ALA A 514 23.82 -21.56 19.31
C ALA A 514 23.12 -20.86 18.15
N VAL A 515 21.78 -20.75 18.21
CA VAL A 515 21.05 -19.86 17.31
C VAL A 515 21.35 -18.42 17.69
N CYS A 516 21.64 -17.58 16.71
CA CYS A 516 21.77 -16.14 16.84
C CYS A 516 20.83 -15.42 15.85
N THR A 517 20.63 -14.12 16.06
CA THR A 517 19.90 -13.19 15.17
C THR A 517 20.50 -11.79 15.37
N ASN A 518 20.22 -10.81 14.52
CA ASN A 518 20.54 -9.38 14.74
C ASN A 518 22.04 -8.99 14.87
N LEU A 519 22.34 -7.79 14.38
CA LEU A 519 23.41 -6.94 14.91
C LEU A 519 23.00 -6.43 16.31
N THR A 520 23.98 -6.21 17.20
CA THR A 520 23.83 -5.55 18.51
C THR A 520 23.20 -4.14 18.43
N GLY A 521 22.99 -3.48 19.57
CA GLY A 521 22.46 -2.10 19.62
C GLY A 521 20.93 -2.00 19.53
N ARG A 522 20.19 -3.07 19.84
CA ARG A 522 18.72 -3.06 19.84
C ARG A 522 18.18 -2.41 21.11
N THR A 523 17.22 -1.50 20.96
CA THR A 523 16.59 -0.78 22.08
C THR A 523 15.60 -1.64 22.88
N LEU A 524 15.08 -2.73 22.28
CA LEU A 524 14.24 -3.71 22.95
C LEU A 524 14.97 -5.06 23.16
N PRO A 525 14.73 -5.76 24.30
CA PRO A 525 15.31 -7.06 24.59
C PRO A 525 15.05 -8.10 23.49
N GLN A 526 16.09 -8.86 23.13
CA GLN A 526 16.04 -9.85 22.05
C GLN A 526 16.02 -11.28 22.61
N SER A 527 15.28 -12.17 21.95
CA SER A 527 15.03 -13.55 22.40
C SER A 527 16.21 -14.52 22.15
N ASN A 528 17.10 -14.15 21.24
CA ASN A 528 18.30 -14.89 20.87
C ASN A 528 19.54 -13.97 20.98
N PRO A 529 20.75 -14.52 21.20
CA PRO A 529 21.99 -13.74 21.21
C PRO A 529 22.29 -13.10 19.85
N PHE A 530 23.05 -12.01 19.86
CA PHE A 530 23.47 -11.31 18.64
C PHE A 530 24.37 -12.16 17.75
N CYS A 531 24.10 -12.19 16.43
CA CYS A 531 25.03 -12.78 15.46
C CYS A 531 26.28 -11.92 15.30
N ALA A 532 26.13 -10.59 15.33
CA ALA A 532 27.23 -9.64 15.23
C ALA A 532 27.25 -8.66 16.41
N THR A 533 28.44 -8.44 16.96
CA THR A 533 28.69 -7.60 18.14
C THR A 533 29.84 -6.61 17.94
N THR A 534 30.69 -6.81 16.92
CA THR A 534 31.91 -6.03 16.66
C THR A 534 32.00 -5.50 15.22
N LYS A 535 30.84 -5.31 14.57
CA LYS A 535 30.72 -4.96 13.14
C LYS A 535 29.80 -3.76 12.95
N ALA A 536 30.12 -2.90 11.98
CA ALA A 536 29.20 -1.85 11.54
C ALA A 536 28.04 -2.46 10.73
N SER A 537 26.91 -1.74 10.67
CA SER A 537 25.71 -2.12 9.89
C SER A 537 26.06 -2.57 8.47
N ALA A 538 26.92 -1.78 7.80
CA ALA A 538 27.36 -2.04 6.43
C ALA A 538 28.10 -3.37 6.20
N GLN A 539 28.64 -3.99 7.26
CA GLN A 539 29.37 -5.26 7.17
C GLN A 539 28.48 -6.49 7.38
N VAL A 540 27.20 -6.34 7.73
CA VAL A 540 26.33 -7.47 8.10
C VAL A 540 24.95 -7.43 7.40
N PRO A 541 24.89 -7.61 6.07
CA PRO A 541 23.64 -7.47 5.29
C PRO A 541 22.48 -8.39 5.73
N HIS A 542 22.79 -9.55 6.31
CA HIS A 542 21.78 -10.46 6.87
C HIS A 542 21.20 -9.98 8.21
N TRP A 543 21.86 -9.03 8.88
CA TRP A 543 21.61 -8.68 10.28
C TRP A 543 21.49 -7.17 10.57
N THR A 544 21.66 -6.32 9.55
CA THR A 544 21.40 -4.87 9.60
C THR A 544 19.97 -4.58 10.12
N PRO A 545 19.71 -3.50 10.85
CA PRO A 545 18.34 -3.09 11.14
C PRO A 545 17.52 -2.88 9.86
N GLY A 546 16.25 -3.29 9.86
CA GLY A 546 15.27 -2.80 8.90
C GLY A 546 14.73 -1.46 9.41
N SER A 547 14.65 -0.45 8.55
CA SER A 547 14.49 0.95 8.99
C SER A 547 13.21 1.19 9.81
N PHE A 548 12.06 0.71 9.34
CA PHE A 548 10.79 0.81 10.07
C PHE A 548 10.46 -0.44 10.89
N ALA A 549 11.46 -1.28 11.14
CA ALA A 549 11.38 -2.52 11.90
C ALA A 549 12.67 -2.76 12.75
N PRO A 550 13.22 -1.75 13.46
CA PRO A 550 14.60 -1.79 13.97
C PRO A 550 14.83 -2.83 15.08
N ASN A 551 13.77 -3.24 15.77
CA ASN A 551 13.81 -4.29 16.81
C ASN A 551 13.29 -5.66 16.34
N VAL A 552 12.86 -5.80 15.08
CA VAL A 552 12.33 -7.05 14.52
C VAL A 552 13.48 -8.00 14.15
N PRO A 553 13.52 -9.23 14.70
CA PRO A 553 14.61 -10.18 14.47
C PRO A 553 14.98 -10.36 12.98
N THR A 554 16.27 -10.29 12.68
CA THR A 554 16.85 -10.48 11.34
C THR A 554 17.54 -11.84 11.20
N PHE A 555 17.31 -12.49 10.06
CA PHE A 555 17.88 -13.77 9.61
C PHE A 555 18.52 -14.66 10.71
N PRO A 556 17.70 -15.40 11.48
CA PRO A 556 18.24 -16.32 12.49
C PRO A 556 19.09 -17.42 11.84
N THR A 557 20.28 -17.68 12.41
CA THR A 557 21.24 -18.70 11.94
C THR A 557 21.88 -19.43 13.11
N THR A 558 22.50 -20.59 12.87
CA THR A 558 23.31 -21.27 13.89
C THR A 558 24.76 -20.82 13.80
N ARG A 559 25.23 -20.11 14.83
CA ARG A 559 26.64 -19.73 15.05
C ARG A 559 27.38 -20.93 15.62
N PHE A 560 28.18 -21.60 14.80
CA PHE A 560 28.98 -22.79 15.15
C PHE A 560 30.45 -22.39 15.36
N LEU A 561 30.97 -22.58 16.57
CA LEU A 561 32.31 -22.15 16.99
C LEU A 561 33.13 -23.35 17.50
N TRP A 562 34.46 -23.27 17.37
CA TRP A 562 35.38 -24.26 17.91
C TRP A 562 36.70 -23.65 18.40
N THR A 563 37.29 -24.24 19.43
CA THR A 563 38.58 -23.82 20.00
C THR A 563 39.67 -24.82 19.64
N GLY A 564 40.83 -24.34 19.17
CA GLY A 564 41.98 -25.18 18.83
C GLY A 564 42.48 -26.01 20.00
N ALA A 565 43.00 -27.21 19.72
CA ALA A 565 43.35 -28.19 20.76
C ALA A 565 44.69 -27.90 21.49
N SER A 566 45.27 -26.72 21.30
CA SER A 566 46.51 -26.26 21.94
C SER A 566 46.45 -24.76 22.23
N THR A 567 46.93 -24.36 23.41
CA THR A 567 47.06 -22.95 23.82
C THR A 567 48.45 -22.38 23.53
N THR A 568 49.40 -23.20 23.04
CA THR A 568 50.79 -22.81 22.78
C THR A 568 51.20 -22.92 21.31
N ASP A 569 50.42 -23.63 20.51
CA ASP A 569 50.56 -23.71 19.05
C ASP A 569 49.17 -23.50 18.44
N PRO A 570 48.88 -22.31 17.86
CA PRO A 570 47.55 -21.99 17.36
C PRO A 570 47.16 -22.82 16.14
N ALA A 571 48.10 -23.49 15.45
CA ALA A 571 47.83 -24.26 14.25
C ALA A 571 47.28 -25.68 14.53
N VAL A 572 47.24 -26.13 15.80
CA VAL A 572 46.71 -27.45 16.16
C VAL A 572 45.18 -27.46 16.01
N PRO A 573 44.62 -28.30 15.09
CA PRO A 573 43.18 -28.32 14.82
C PRO A 573 42.34 -28.60 16.07
N SER A 574 41.13 -28.06 16.13
CA SER A 574 40.15 -28.46 17.14
C SER A 574 39.67 -29.91 16.93
N THR A 575 39.18 -30.52 18.01
CA THR A 575 38.36 -31.74 17.97
C THR A 575 36.86 -31.45 17.85
N GLY A 576 36.49 -30.16 17.74
CA GLY A 576 35.12 -29.70 17.63
C GLY A 576 34.40 -30.22 16.39
N GLU A 577 33.16 -30.64 16.55
CA GLU A 577 32.32 -31.14 15.47
C GLU A 577 30.84 -30.81 15.74
N LEU A 578 30.13 -30.32 14.74
CA LEU A 578 28.66 -30.23 14.73
C LEU A 578 28.10 -31.43 13.95
N ARG A 579 27.06 -32.08 14.48
CA ARG A 579 26.37 -33.22 13.84
C ARG A 579 24.90 -32.90 13.65
N VAL A 580 24.38 -33.16 12.46
CA VAL A 580 22.97 -33.02 12.10
C VAL A 580 22.42 -34.40 11.75
N SER A 581 21.49 -34.89 12.57
CA SER A 581 20.86 -36.20 12.41
C SER A 581 19.68 -36.12 11.43
N VAL A 582 19.69 -36.92 10.36
CA VAL A 582 18.68 -36.86 9.30
C VAL A 582 17.38 -37.57 9.75
N PRO A 583 16.22 -36.86 9.74
CA PRO A 583 14.91 -37.43 10.06
C PRO A 583 14.58 -38.64 9.18
N ALA A 584 13.84 -39.62 9.72
CA ALA A 584 13.51 -40.86 9.00
C ALA A 584 12.77 -40.62 7.67
N SER A 585 11.98 -39.55 7.57
CA SER A 585 11.26 -39.12 6.36
C SER A 585 12.15 -38.48 5.28
N ALA A 586 13.37 -38.06 5.62
CA ALA A 586 14.25 -37.27 4.75
C ALA A 586 15.52 -38.03 4.28
N ARG A 587 15.66 -39.31 4.63
CA ARG A 587 16.90 -40.09 4.42
C ARG A 587 17.16 -40.52 2.98
N ASN A 588 16.08 -40.72 2.23
CA ASN A 588 16.18 -41.04 0.81
C ASN A 588 16.32 -39.74 0.02
N VAL A 589 17.51 -39.53 -0.52
CA VAL A 589 17.92 -38.35 -1.30
C VAL A 589 18.28 -38.70 -2.74
N THR A 590 17.95 -39.91 -3.23
CA THR A 590 18.28 -40.34 -4.61
C THR A 590 17.54 -39.55 -5.70
N GLY A 591 16.55 -38.74 -5.33
CA GLY A 591 15.85 -37.81 -6.23
C GLY A 591 16.43 -36.39 -6.26
N SER A 592 17.41 -36.08 -5.42
CA SER A 592 18.05 -34.76 -5.31
C SER A 592 19.35 -34.74 -6.11
N ALA A 593 19.54 -33.72 -6.95
CA ALA A 593 20.76 -33.54 -7.74
C ALA A 593 21.97 -33.11 -6.89
N GLN A 594 21.72 -32.42 -5.77
CA GLN A 594 22.75 -31.82 -4.93
C GLN A 594 22.37 -31.80 -3.44
N MET A 595 23.37 -31.63 -2.59
CA MET A 595 23.24 -31.18 -1.20
C MET A 595 23.77 -29.75 -1.11
N THR A 596 23.02 -28.85 -0.50
CA THR A 596 23.37 -27.45 -0.33
C THR A 596 23.56 -27.09 1.15
N LEU A 597 24.43 -26.11 1.41
CA LEU A 597 24.65 -25.49 2.71
C LEU A 597 25.05 -24.03 2.51
N LYS A 598 24.47 -23.09 3.26
CA LYS A 598 24.90 -21.68 3.26
C LYS A 598 25.79 -21.40 4.48
N THR A 599 26.93 -20.76 4.27
CA THR A 599 27.90 -20.48 5.34
C THR A 599 28.71 -19.19 5.11
N ALA A 600 29.09 -18.53 6.21
CA ALA A 600 30.09 -17.47 6.26
C ALA A 600 30.97 -17.63 7.52
N PRO A 601 32.23 -17.17 7.54
CA PRO A 601 33.04 -17.17 8.75
C PRO A 601 32.44 -16.32 9.88
N ASP A 602 32.53 -16.82 11.12
CA ASP A 602 32.13 -16.10 12.34
C ASP A 602 32.79 -14.71 12.42
N GLU A 603 32.14 -13.67 12.96
CA GLU A 603 32.69 -12.30 13.04
C GLU A 603 34.12 -12.19 13.60
N ALA A 604 34.54 -13.12 14.46
CA ALA A 604 35.88 -13.17 15.04
C ALA A 604 36.97 -13.72 14.09
N VAL A 605 36.61 -14.42 13.01
CA VAL A 605 37.57 -14.94 12.02
C VAL A 605 38.15 -13.78 11.20
N PRO A 606 39.48 -13.57 11.16
CA PRO A 606 40.07 -12.38 10.55
C PRO A 606 40.18 -12.45 9.02
N THR A 607 40.46 -13.64 8.46
CA THR A 607 40.76 -13.83 7.02
C THR A 607 39.94 -14.96 6.41
N GLY A 608 39.90 -16.13 7.05
CA GLY A 608 39.10 -17.26 6.61
C GLY A 608 39.45 -18.54 7.36
N THR A 609 38.43 -19.35 7.66
CA THR A 609 38.56 -20.61 8.39
C THR A 609 38.40 -21.80 7.43
N ASP A 610 38.24 -23.03 7.91
CA ASP A 610 37.76 -24.16 7.09
C ASP A 610 37.12 -25.23 7.97
N PHE A 611 36.28 -26.09 7.38
CA PHE A 611 35.69 -27.25 8.04
C PHE A 611 35.50 -28.42 7.06
N ARG A 612 35.44 -29.64 7.59
CA ARG A 612 35.21 -30.86 6.81
C ARG A 612 33.75 -31.27 6.91
N ILE A 613 33.10 -31.41 5.75
CA ILE A 613 31.77 -31.98 5.62
C ILE A 613 31.90 -33.49 5.51
N THR A 614 31.12 -34.26 6.27
CA THR A 614 31.00 -35.71 6.14
C THR A 614 29.53 -36.10 6.07
N VAL A 615 29.14 -36.91 5.08
CA VAL A 615 27.80 -37.51 4.95
C VAL A 615 27.92 -38.99 5.27
N LEU A 616 27.02 -39.54 6.11
CA LEU A 616 27.02 -40.94 6.53
C LEU A 616 25.65 -41.62 6.31
N ASP A 617 25.65 -42.89 5.94
CA ASP A 617 24.45 -43.74 5.79
C ASP A 617 24.20 -44.70 6.97
N GLY A 618 23.12 -45.49 6.87
CA GLY A 618 22.71 -46.48 7.87
C GLY A 618 23.55 -47.76 7.96
N SER A 619 24.40 -48.03 6.96
CA SER A 619 25.38 -49.12 6.97
C SER A 619 26.73 -48.72 7.58
N GLY A 620 26.99 -47.41 7.71
CA GLY A 620 28.28 -46.85 8.10
C GLY A 620 29.17 -46.45 6.92
N GLY A 621 28.66 -46.47 5.69
CA GLY A 621 29.30 -45.82 4.55
C GLY A 621 29.38 -44.31 4.76
N SER A 622 30.42 -43.68 4.21
CA SER A 622 30.69 -42.27 4.44
C SER A 622 31.47 -41.61 3.30
N TRP A 623 31.04 -40.41 2.92
CA TRP A 623 31.74 -39.53 1.98
C TRP A 623 32.15 -38.24 2.69
N SER A 624 33.27 -37.62 2.30
CA SER A 624 33.74 -36.40 2.96
C SER A 624 34.64 -35.52 2.08
N THR A 625 34.55 -34.20 2.27
CA THR A 625 35.44 -33.19 1.66
C THR A 625 35.59 -31.96 2.55
N ALA A 626 36.55 -31.08 2.25
CA ALA A 626 36.68 -29.77 2.90
C ALA A 626 35.74 -28.74 2.26
N ALA A 627 35.18 -27.82 3.04
CA ALA A 627 34.35 -26.73 2.53
C ALA A 627 35.15 -25.84 1.56
N SER A 628 36.42 -25.55 1.86
CA SER A 628 37.32 -24.83 0.94
C SER A 628 37.61 -25.55 -0.38
N ALA A 629 37.34 -26.86 -0.49
CA ALA A 629 37.48 -27.63 -1.72
C ALA A 629 36.18 -27.73 -2.55
N ILE A 630 35.05 -27.23 -2.02
CA ILE A 630 33.77 -27.10 -2.74
C ILE A 630 33.62 -25.66 -3.23
N ASN A 631 33.57 -24.71 -2.30
CA ASN A 631 33.50 -23.28 -2.59
C ASN A 631 34.30 -22.50 -1.52
N PRO A 632 35.57 -22.15 -1.79
CA PRO A 632 36.39 -21.42 -0.84
C PRO A 632 35.92 -19.98 -0.57
N LEU A 633 34.97 -19.44 -1.34
CA LEU A 633 34.32 -18.16 -1.04
C LEU A 633 33.46 -18.25 0.24
N ALA A 634 32.99 -19.45 0.60
CA ALA A 634 32.07 -19.67 1.72
C ALA A 634 32.76 -19.85 3.09
N VAL A 635 34.10 -19.92 3.10
CA VAL A 635 34.92 -20.02 4.33
C VAL A 635 36.01 -18.95 4.44
N ASN A 636 36.08 -18.03 3.47
CA ASN A 636 36.97 -16.87 3.48
C ASN A 636 36.17 -15.56 3.55
N ARG A 637 36.82 -14.49 4.02
CA ARG A 637 36.22 -13.14 4.06
C ARG A 637 35.99 -12.55 2.68
N MET A 638 34.97 -11.70 2.55
CA MET A 638 34.86 -10.80 1.42
C MET A 638 35.94 -9.70 1.50
N PRO A 639 36.39 -9.11 0.37
CA PRO A 639 37.51 -8.17 0.37
C PRO A 639 37.20 -6.86 1.13
N GLY A 640 38.23 -6.23 1.71
CA GLY A 640 38.08 -4.94 2.41
C GLY A 640 38.88 -4.79 3.72
N GLY A 641 39.43 -5.88 4.28
CA GLY A 641 40.32 -5.79 5.45
C GLY A 641 39.63 -5.20 6.68
N THR A 642 40.06 -4.02 7.13
CA THR A 642 39.48 -3.32 8.30
C THR A 642 38.48 -2.21 7.94
N ASN A 643 38.14 -2.06 6.65
CA ASN A 643 37.18 -1.05 6.19
C ASN A 643 35.77 -1.35 6.76
N THR A 644 35.11 -0.32 7.32
CA THR A 644 33.81 -0.37 8.00
C THR A 644 32.62 -0.61 7.08
N THR A 645 32.76 -0.30 5.79
CA THR A 645 31.71 -0.44 4.77
C THR A 645 31.92 -1.67 3.88
N LEU A 646 33.13 -2.26 3.90
CA LEU A 646 33.50 -3.51 3.23
C LEU A 646 33.79 -4.64 4.23
N ASN A 647 34.49 -5.69 3.80
CA ASN A 647 34.69 -6.94 4.57
C ASN A 647 33.34 -7.54 5.05
N LYS A 648 32.33 -7.53 4.16
CA LYS A 648 30.97 -7.93 4.51
C LYS A 648 30.90 -9.42 4.87
N ILE A 649 30.13 -9.73 5.92
CA ILE A 649 29.79 -11.10 6.34
C ILE A 649 28.49 -11.49 5.62
N VAL A 650 28.66 -12.06 4.43
CA VAL A 650 27.57 -12.58 3.62
C VAL A 650 27.73 -14.09 3.51
N LEU A 651 26.68 -14.86 3.79
CA LEU A 651 26.68 -16.30 3.58
C LEU A 651 26.89 -16.61 2.10
N GLN A 652 27.53 -17.73 1.79
CA GLN A 652 27.75 -18.19 0.42
C GLN A 652 27.38 -19.68 0.35
N GLN A 653 26.94 -20.12 -0.82
CA GLN A 653 26.48 -21.49 -1.00
C GLN A 653 27.64 -22.47 -1.27
N LEU A 654 27.68 -23.54 -0.50
CA LEU A 654 28.38 -24.78 -0.80
C LEU A 654 27.40 -25.70 -1.51
N THR A 655 27.68 -26.02 -2.77
CA THR A 655 26.81 -26.83 -3.63
C THR A 655 27.54 -28.13 -3.97
N ILE A 656 27.03 -29.27 -3.51
CA ILE A 656 27.69 -30.58 -3.59
C ILE A 656 26.83 -31.54 -4.42
N PRO A 657 27.21 -31.91 -5.66
CA PRO A 657 26.45 -32.87 -6.45
C PRO A 657 26.33 -34.22 -5.74
N THR A 658 25.13 -34.78 -5.60
CA THR A 658 24.91 -36.08 -4.93
C THR A 658 25.65 -37.21 -5.64
N ALA A 659 25.78 -37.13 -6.97
CA ALA A 659 26.60 -38.03 -7.78
C ALA A 659 28.10 -38.07 -7.40
N SER A 660 28.60 -37.08 -6.67
CA SER A 660 29.97 -37.09 -6.13
C SER A 660 30.13 -37.89 -4.82
N MET A 661 29.02 -38.22 -4.15
CA MET A 661 28.97 -38.87 -2.83
C MET A 661 29.21 -40.39 -2.90
N THR A 662 30.25 -40.80 -3.63
CA THR A 662 30.65 -42.21 -3.76
C THR A 662 30.98 -42.83 -2.39
N GLY A 663 30.48 -44.06 -2.15
CA GLY A 663 30.68 -44.77 -0.89
C GLY A 663 29.61 -44.50 0.19
N VAL A 664 28.48 -43.87 -0.18
CA VAL A 664 27.31 -43.65 0.68
C VAL A 664 26.05 -44.23 0.03
N ASP A 665 25.21 -44.92 0.80
CA ASP A 665 23.85 -45.28 0.39
C ASP A 665 22.91 -44.06 0.50
N LEU A 666 22.68 -43.42 -0.65
CA LEU A 666 21.78 -42.26 -0.77
C LEU A 666 20.29 -42.59 -0.58
N THR A 667 19.91 -43.86 -0.41
CA THR A 667 18.53 -44.22 0.01
C THR A 667 18.34 -44.10 1.53
N ASP A 668 19.41 -44.06 2.32
CA ASP A 668 19.36 -44.13 3.78
C ASP A 668 20.42 -43.25 4.49
N VAL A 669 20.54 -41.98 4.08
CA VAL A 669 21.42 -41.01 4.74
C VAL A 669 20.98 -40.76 6.19
N ARG A 670 21.91 -40.78 7.14
CA ARG A 670 21.66 -40.73 8.60
C ARG A 670 22.20 -39.52 9.32
N GLU A 671 23.38 -39.04 8.96
CA GLU A 671 24.03 -37.94 9.68
C GLU A 671 24.91 -37.14 8.73
N VAL A 672 24.83 -35.81 8.82
CA VAL A 672 25.78 -34.87 8.20
C VAL A 672 26.62 -34.27 9.33
N ARG A 673 27.94 -34.22 9.17
CA ARG A 673 28.88 -33.70 10.16
C ARG A 673 29.70 -32.55 9.59
N PHE A 674 29.99 -31.59 10.45
CA PHE A 674 30.87 -30.46 10.21
C PHE A 674 32.01 -30.52 11.24
N THR A 675 33.08 -31.22 10.89
CA THR A 675 34.28 -31.35 11.73
C THR A 675 35.17 -30.13 11.54
N ALA A 676 35.65 -29.51 12.63
CA ALA A 676 36.51 -28.34 12.58
C ALA A 676 37.77 -28.56 11.74
N GLY A 677 38.22 -27.50 11.05
CA GLY A 677 39.44 -27.46 10.24
C GLY A 677 40.41 -26.37 10.66
N VAL A 678 41.38 -26.10 9.78
CA VAL A 678 42.34 -25.00 9.85
C VAL A 678 42.28 -24.27 8.51
N GLY A 679 42.05 -22.96 8.53
CA GLY A 679 41.74 -22.19 7.33
C GLY A 679 42.90 -21.39 6.75
N ALA A 680 42.53 -20.31 6.04
CA ALA A 680 43.47 -19.29 5.61
C ALA A 680 44.07 -18.51 6.79
N ASP A 681 43.37 -18.40 7.92
CA ASP A 681 43.90 -17.87 9.18
C ASP A 681 45.08 -18.69 9.73
N GLY A 682 45.21 -19.96 9.35
CA GLY A 682 46.24 -20.86 9.84
C GLY A 682 46.04 -21.30 11.29
N THR A 683 44.83 -21.13 11.85
CA THR A 683 44.54 -21.50 13.26
C THR A 683 43.52 -22.62 13.37
N GLY A 684 43.63 -23.42 14.44
CA GLY A 684 42.69 -24.48 14.79
C GLY A 684 41.50 -24.01 15.64
N THR A 685 41.46 -22.74 16.00
CA THR A 685 40.26 -22.04 16.50
C THR A 685 39.50 -21.47 15.30
N GLY A 686 38.17 -21.38 15.38
CA GLY A 686 37.40 -20.82 14.27
C GLY A 686 35.90 -20.86 14.53
N GLY A 687 35.15 -20.53 13.49
CA GLY A 687 33.69 -20.59 13.52
C GLY A 687 33.05 -20.15 12.21
N VAL A 688 31.81 -20.56 12.02
CA VAL A 688 30.96 -20.19 10.89
C VAL A 688 29.51 -19.99 11.33
N TYR A 689 28.79 -19.12 10.63
CA TYR A 689 27.33 -19.08 10.63
C TYR A 689 26.81 -20.12 9.64
N LEU A 690 25.78 -20.89 10.00
CA LEU A 690 25.17 -21.91 9.17
C LEU A 690 23.69 -21.61 8.92
N SER A 691 23.24 -21.79 7.67
CA SER A 691 21.83 -21.69 7.25
C SER A 691 21.55 -22.69 6.12
N ASP A 692 20.30 -23.17 6.01
CA ASP A 692 19.80 -24.10 4.99
C ASP A 692 20.75 -25.28 4.65
N LEU A 693 20.72 -26.36 5.44
CA LEU A 693 21.18 -27.68 4.98
C LEU A 693 20.02 -28.39 4.28
N ALA A 694 20.13 -28.60 2.96
CA ALA A 694 19.10 -29.26 2.16
C ALA A 694 19.69 -30.28 1.17
N PHE A 695 18.85 -31.19 0.69
CA PHE A 695 19.09 -31.99 -0.51
C PHE A 695 18.05 -31.63 -1.57
N ASP A 696 18.48 -30.98 -2.65
CA ASP A 696 17.60 -30.32 -3.61
C ASP A 696 17.98 -30.61 -5.08
N THR A 697 17.15 -30.09 -6.00
CA THR A 697 17.39 -30.11 -7.44
C THR A 697 17.05 -28.72 -8.01
N PRO A 698 17.99 -28.06 -8.72
CA PRO A 698 17.76 -26.77 -9.37
C PRO A 698 16.53 -26.73 -10.28
N SER A 699 15.64 -25.77 -10.04
CA SER A 699 14.51 -25.44 -10.93
C SER A 699 14.00 -24.02 -10.68
N VAL A 700 13.05 -23.54 -11.49
CA VAL A 700 12.35 -22.26 -11.28
C VAL A 700 11.16 -22.41 -10.32
N GLY A 701 10.54 -23.58 -10.30
CA GLY A 701 9.27 -23.83 -9.61
C GLY A 701 8.07 -23.40 -10.44
N THR A 702 6.95 -23.10 -9.78
CA THR A 702 5.69 -22.69 -10.41
C THR A 702 5.23 -21.36 -9.83
N ALA A 703 5.25 -20.29 -10.63
CA ALA A 703 4.68 -19.01 -10.22
C ALA A 703 3.15 -19.09 -10.12
N VAL A 704 2.55 -18.39 -9.14
CA VAL A 704 1.08 -18.40 -8.94
C VAL A 704 0.53 -16.99 -8.71
N ALA A 705 -0.25 -16.48 -9.66
CA ALA A 705 -1.02 -15.24 -9.50
C ALA A 705 -2.25 -15.48 -8.60
N ALA A 706 -2.03 -15.53 -7.28
CA ALA A 706 -3.06 -15.78 -6.27
C ALA A 706 -3.40 -14.51 -5.46
N THR A 707 -4.69 -14.28 -5.20
CA THR A 707 -5.11 -13.29 -4.21
C THR A 707 -4.73 -13.77 -2.81
N ARG A 708 -3.77 -13.14 -2.15
CA ARG A 708 -3.34 -13.42 -0.78
C ARG A 708 -4.14 -12.63 0.25
N THR A 709 -4.13 -13.09 1.49
CA THR A 709 -4.67 -12.31 2.63
C THR A 709 -3.66 -11.23 2.95
N THR A 710 -4.10 -9.99 3.13
CA THR A 710 -3.23 -8.92 3.66
C THR A 710 -3.26 -8.90 5.18
N ILE A 711 -2.18 -8.42 5.78
CA ILE A 711 -2.12 -7.95 7.16
C ILE A 711 -1.81 -6.45 7.15
N ASP A 712 -2.52 -5.72 8.00
CA ASP A 712 -2.69 -4.27 7.97
C ASP A 712 -2.81 -3.70 9.40
N VAL A 713 -2.65 -2.39 9.55
CA VAL A 713 -2.75 -1.65 10.83
C VAL A 713 -3.72 -0.48 10.68
N ALA A 714 -4.65 -0.33 11.61
CA ALA A 714 -5.58 0.80 11.60
C ALA A 714 -4.92 2.10 12.12
N PRO A 715 -5.16 3.27 11.49
CA PRO A 715 -4.81 4.56 12.09
C PRO A 715 -5.48 4.68 13.46
N THR A 716 -4.74 5.18 14.43
CA THR A 716 -5.17 5.23 15.83
C THR A 716 -4.93 6.63 16.38
N THR A 717 -5.96 7.26 16.95
CA THR A 717 -5.84 8.55 17.62
C THR A 717 -6.31 8.44 19.07
N VAL A 718 -5.55 8.99 20.00
CA VAL A 718 -5.81 8.96 21.47
C VAL A 718 -5.48 10.31 22.12
N GLU A 719 -6.03 10.55 23.31
CA GLU A 719 -5.61 11.64 24.20
C GLU A 719 -4.22 11.35 24.80
N GLU A 720 -3.49 12.37 25.27
CA GLU A 720 -2.24 12.20 26.03
C GLU A 720 -2.52 11.75 27.48
N GLY A 721 -3.40 12.47 28.18
CA GLY A 721 -3.91 12.21 29.52
C GLY A 721 -2.95 12.58 30.66
N ASP A 722 -3.47 12.67 31.89
CA ASP A 722 -2.75 13.11 33.11
C ASP A 722 -1.44 12.35 33.46
N GLY A 723 -1.10 11.24 32.81
CA GLY A 723 -0.02 10.35 33.25
C GLY A 723 0.20 9.05 32.48
N PRO A 724 0.95 8.09 33.06
CA PRO A 724 1.22 6.78 32.45
C PRO A 724 -0.02 5.96 32.14
N GLY A 725 -0.15 5.50 30.90
CA GLY A 725 -1.30 4.79 30.36
C GLY A 725 -0.93 3.81 29.25
N THR A 726 -1.90 3.49 28.40
CA THR A 726 -1.74 2.63 27.23
C THR A 726 -2.67 3.07 26.10
N ALA A 727 -2.22 2.95 24.86
CA ALA A 727 -3.05 3.00 23.66
C ALA A 727 -3.02 1.64 22.98
N ASP A 728 -4.17 1.09 22.63
CA ASP A 728 -4.25 -0.11 21.79
C ASP A 728 -4.24 0.29 20.31
N VAL A 729 -3.59 -0.51 19.47
CA VAL A 729 -3.61 -0.35 18.00
C VAL A 729 -4.23 -1.60 17.36
N ALA A 730 -5.23 -1.42 16.50
CA ALA A 730 -5.87 -2.55 15.81
C ALA A 730 -5.04 -3.03 14.62
N VAL A 731 -4.54 -4.25 14.71
CA VAL A 731 -3.81 -4.96 13.65
C VAL A 731 -4.74 -6.03 13.09
N TYR A 732 -4.96 -6.06 11.79
CA TYR A 732 -6.06 -6.80 11.19
C TYR A 732 -5.69 -7.52 9.90
N LEU A 733 -6.53 -8.47 9.50
CA LEU A 733 -6.46 -9.15 8.21
C LEU A 733 -7.61 -8.68 7.32
N SER A 734 -7.38 -8.50 6.01
CA SER A 734 -8.45 -8.18 5.05
C SER A 734 -9.51 -9.28 4.94
N ARG A 735 -9.16 -10.53 5.29
CA ARG A 735 -10.10 -11.65 5.43
C ARG A 735 -9.56 -12.72 6.38
N ALA A 736 -10.45 -13.61 6.83
CA ALA A 736 -10.07 -14.78 7.60
C ALA A 736 -9.12 -15.70 6.82
N SER A 737 -8.11 -16.25 7.51
CA SER A 737 -7.15 -17.23 6.99
C SER A 737 -7.47 -18.65 7.48
N ASP A 738 -7.15 -19.67 6.67
CA ASP A 738 -7.24 -21.10 7.03
C ASP A 738 -6.00 -21.59 7.80
N ARG A 739 -4.84 -20.94 7.57
CA ARG A 739 -3.57 -21.13 8.27
C ARG A 739 -3.35 -20.01 9.29
N PRO A 740 -2.55 -20.25 10.36
CA PRO A 740 -2.11 -19.17 11.24
C PRO A 740 -1.29 -18.11 10.46
N VAL A 741 -1.58 -16.84 10.69
CA VAL A 741 -0.85 -15.70 10.11
C VAL A 741 0.01 -15.05 11.19
N THR A 742 1.23 -14.64 10.86
CA THR A 742 2.07 -13.85 11.77
C THR A 742 2.62 -12.60 11.10
N GLY A 743 2.86 -11.57 11.90
CA GLY A 743 3.65 -10.40 11.53
C GLY A 743 4.30 -9.79 12.77
N TYR A 744 5.22 -8.86 12.57
CA TYR A 744 5.85 -8.09 13.63
C TYR A 744 5.37 -6.64 13.56
N VAL A 745 4.69 -6.21 14.61
CA VAL A 745 4.13 -4.87 14.76
C VAL A 745 5.17 -4.03 15.49
N SER A 746 5.66 -2.98 14.83
CA SER A 746 6.66 -2.06 15.41
C SER A 746 6.05 -0.68 15.62
N VAL A 747 6.39 -0.05 16.75
CA VAL A 747 6.00 1.34 17.04
C VAL A 747 7.27 2.15 17.26
N LEU A 748 7.48 3.16 16.43
CA LEU A 748 8.67 4.02 16.45
C LEU A 748 8.50 5.17 17.45
N GLY A 749 8.23 4.80 18.71
CA GLY A 749 8.20 5.70 19.87
C GLY A 749 9.58 5.85 20.53
N SER A 750 9.61 6.21 21.81
CA SER A 750 10.83 6.30 22.62
C SER A 750 10.59 5.79 24.05
N ALA A 751 11.62 5.22 24.68
CA ALA A 751 11.51 4.57 25.99
C ALA A 751 11.14 5.52 27.16
N THR A 752 11.09 6.83 26.92
CA THR A 752 10.80 7.88 27.92
C THR A 752 9.73 8.89 27.47
N GLY A 753 8.90 8.57 26.47
CA GLY A 753 7.87 9.48 25.92
C GLY A 753 6.44 8.99 25.99
N SER A 754 5.50 9.82 25.50
CA SER A 754 4.07 9.46 25.48
C SER A 754 3.72 8.28 24.56
N VAL A 755 4.67 7.77 23.78
CA VAL A 755 4.56 6.47 23.10
C VAL A 755 5.88 5.72 23.27
N GLY A 756 5.84 4.54 23.90
CA GLY A 756 7.01 3.67 24.07
C GLY A 756 7.52 3.07 22.76
N VAL A 757 8.79 2.65 22.73
CA VAL A 757 9.29 1.80 21.63
C VAL A 757 8.55 0.46 21.70
N GLY A 758 7.83 0.10 20.63
CA GLY A 758 7.06 -1.15 20.55
C GLY A 758 7.65 -2.14 19.55
N MET A 759 7.66 -3.43 19.91
CA MET A 759 7.83 -4.55 18.98
C MET A 759 7.08 -5.77 19.54
N GLU A 760 6.02 -6.21 18.86
CA GLU A 760 5.27 -7.43 19.21
C GLU A 760 5.08 -8.33 17.98
N ARG A 761 5.25 -9.64 18.17
CA ARG A 761 4.91 -10.64 17.14
C ARG A 761 3.46 -11.12 17.26
N VAL A 762 2.56 -10.44 16.56
CA VAL A 762 1.16 -10.89 16.45
C VAL A 762 1.07 -12.27 15.76
N THR A 763 0.16 -13.11 16.26
CA THR A 763 -0.14 -14.42 15.69
C THR A 763 -1.66 -14.62 15.66
N PHE A 764 -2.25 -14.59 14.47
CA PHE A 764 -3.66 -14.86 14.24
C PHE A 764 -3.88 -16.37 14.14
N ALA A 765 -4.86 -16.88 14.88
CA ALA A 765 -5.37 -18.23 14.70
C ALA A 765 -6.20 -18.33 13.40
N PRO A 766 -6.39 -19.55 12.84
CA PRO A 766 -7.33 -19.75 11.74
C PRO A 766 -8.72 -19.21 12.07
N GLY A 767 -9.29 -18.40 11.17
CA GLY A 767 -10.55 -17.70 11.36
C GLY A 767 -10.47 -16.34 12.08
N GLU A 768 -9.35 -16.00 12.72
CA GLU A 768 -9.17 -14.74 13.46
C GLU A 768 -8.76 -13.60 12.51
N THR A 769 -9.32 -12.39 12.67
CA THR A 769 -9.15 -11.28 11.71
C THR A 769 -8.74 -9.93 12.31
N CYS A 770 -8.69 -9.78 13.64
CA CYS A 770 -8.22 -8.56 14.29
C CYS A 770 -7.59 -8.87 15.65
N LYS A 771 -6.58 -8.09 16.05
CA LYS A 771 -6.00 -8.05 17.39
C LYS A 771 -5.67 -6.62 17.78
N ALA A 772 -5.83 -6.31 19.07
CA ALA A 772 -5.15 -5.18 19.68
C ALA A 772 -3.66 -5.52 19.89
N VAL A 773 -2.78 -4.54 19.66
CA VAL A 773 -1.42 -4.50 20.19
C VAL A 773 -1.34 -3.33 21.16
N THR A 774 -1.05 -3.61 22.42
CA THR A 774 -1.04 -2.59 23.48
C THR A 774 0.30 -1.87 23.53
N VAL A 775 0.25 -0.56 23.34
CA VAL A 775 1.41 0.33 23.33
C VAL A 775 1.42 1.15 24.62
N PRO A 776 2.50 1.15 25.42
CA PRO A 776 2.55 1.99 26.62
C PRO A 776 2.62 3.46 26.24
N THR A 777 1.80 4.28 26.92
CA THR A 777 1.80 5.74 26.79
C THR A 777 2.18 6.40 28.11
N ALA A 778 2.59 7.67 28.04
CA ALA A 778 3.05 8.44 29.20
C ALA A 778 2.66 9.90 29.03
N GLY A 779 1.41 10.22 29.35
CA GLY A 779 0.96 11.61 29.35
C GLY A 779 1.41 12.40 30.58
N ASN A 780 0.96 13.65 30.66
CA ASN A 780 1.41 14.62 31.66
C ASN A 780 0.30 15.65 31.97
N THR A 781 0.63 16.79 32.60
CA THR A 781 -0.34 17.85 32.94
C THR A 781 0.21 19.25 32.60
N ALA A 782 0.78 19.42 31.40
CA ALA A 782 1.43 20.65 30.97
C ALA A 782 1.40 20.88 29.45
N VAL A 783 0.83 22.03 29.08
CA VAL A 783 0.63 22.52 27.71
C VAL A 783 1.87 22.48 26.79
N SER A 784 1.69 21.94 25.59
CA SER A 784 2.73 21.82 24.56
C SER A 784 2.72 22.91 23.49
N ALA A 785 3.76 22.96 22.67
CA ALA A 785 3.88 23.86 21.52
C ALA A 785 3.24 23.33 20.22
N THR A 786 2.79 22.08 20.21
CA THR A 786 2.03 21.45 19.10
C THR A 786 0.79 20.74 19.67
N PRO A 787 -0.34 20.67 18.94
CA PRO A 787 -1.59 20.09 19.44
C PRO A 787 -1.64 18.56 19.37
N SER A 788 -0.62 17.93 18.79
CA SER A 788 -0.47 16.48 18.70
C SER A 788 0.97 16.08 18.42
N SER A 789 1.26 14.80 18.65
CA SER A 789 2.47 14.08 18.24
C SER A 789 2.05 12.82 17.47
N ALA A 790 2.72 12.50 16.36
CA ALA A 790 2.41 11.33 15.53
C ALA A 790 3.60 10.37 15.46
N PHE A 791 3.35 9.10 15.75
CA PHE A 791 4.36 8.04 15.82
C PHE A 791 4.06 6.96 14.79
N LYS A 792 5.04 6.63 13.94
CA LYS A 792 4.89 5.60 12.90
C LYS A 792 4.65 4.22 13.54
N VAL A 793 3.62 3.52 13.04
CA VAL A 793 3.35 2.11 13.33
C VAL A 793 3.43 1.32 12.03
N SER A 794 4.07 0.15 12.07
CA SER A 794 4.21 -0.75 10.93
C SER A 794 3.87 -2.19 11.30
N VAL A 795 3.42 -3.00 10.34
CA VAL A 795 3.39 -4.47 10.46
C VAL A 795 4.23 -5.10 9.35
N THR A 796 5.22 -5.90 9.74
CA THR A 796 6.37 -6.27 8.88
C THR A 796 6.80 -7.73 9.09
N ASN A 797 7.68 -8.28 8.23
CA ASN A 797 8.15 -9.67 8.26
C ASN A 797 6.99 -10.68 8.43
N THR A 798 6.12 -10.72 7.44
CA THR A 798 4.83 -11.40 7.51
C THR A 798 4.93 -12.86 7.05
N ARG A 799 3.98 -13.71 7.49
CA ARG A 799 3.95 -15.15 7.13
C ARG A 799 2.51 -15.60 6.92
N ASN A 800 2.28 -16.36 5.87
CA ASN A 800 0.96 -16.76 5.34
C ASN A 800 0.01 -15.61 4.91
N ALA A 801 0.38 -14.35 5.18
CA ALA A 801 -0.23 -13.13 4.66
C ALA A 801 0.85 -12.18 4.11
N VAL A 802 0.47 -11.32 3.18
CA VAL A 802 1.31 -10.23 2.65
C VAL A 802 1.02 -8.92 3.37
N MET A 803 1.92 -7.94 3.30
CA MET A 803 1.61 -6.57 3.75
C MET A 803 0.58 -5.92 2.83
N GLY A 804 -0.44 -5.27 3.39
CA GLY A 804 -1.45 -4.50 2.66
C GLY A 804 -1.12 -3.00 2.54
N ALA A 805 -1.98 -2.26 1.84
CA ALA A 805 -1.88 -0.80 1.65
C ALA A 805 -2.16 0.03 2.92
N THR A 806 -2.37 -0.62 4.07
CA THR A 806 -2.36 0.02 5.39
C THR A 806 -1.43 -0.72 6.36
N ALA A 807 -0.40 -1.43 5.85
CA ALA A 807 0.64 -2.00 6.69
C ALA A 807 1.53 -0.95 7.38
N PHE A 808 1.44 0.31 6.97
CA PHE A 808 1.99 1.49 7.64
C PHE A 808 0.88 2.46 8.02
N THR A 809 0.96 3.03 9.22
CA THR A 809 0.02 4.04 9.71
C THR A 809 0.63 4.87 10.85
N ASN A 810 -0.13 5.80 11.42
CA ASN A 810 0.28 6.57 12.59
C ASN A 810 -0.57 6.22 13.83
N LEU A 811 0.09 6.16 14.98
CA LEU A 811 -0.50 6.40 16.29
C LEU A 811 -0.35 7.89 16.59
N THR A 812 -1.46 8.62 16.66
CA THR A 812 -1.51 10.06 16.94
C THR A 812 -1.95 10.27 18.38
N VAL A 813 -1.13 10.97 19.16
CA VAL A 813 -1.44 11.42 20.53
C VAL A 813 -1.82 12.90 20.47
N ARG A 814 -2.98 13.26 21.02
CA ARG A 814 -3.52 14.62 21.07
C ARG A 814 -3.21 15.26 22.43
N GLU A 815 -2.81 16.53 22.40
CA GLU A 815 -2.64 17.39 23.57
C GLU A 815 -3.99 17.70 24.23
N ASP A 816 -4.20 17.29 25.49
CA ASP A 816 -5.43 17.51 26.25
C ASP A 816 -5.33 18.51 27.42
N ASP A 817 -4.14 19.00 27.79
CA ASP A 817 -3.97 20.16 28.67
C ASP A 817 -4.20 21.51 27.95
N GLY A 818 -4.05 21.51 26.62
CA GLY A 818 -4.12 22.69 25.75
C GLY A 818 -2.76 23.14 25.20
N VAL A 819 -2.73 24.16 24.34
CA VAL A 819 -1.50 24.52 23.59
C VAL A 819 -1.01 25.96 23.80
N THR A 820 0.31 26.16 23.68
CA THR A 820 0.90 27.50 23.64
C THR A 820 0.74 28.13 22.24
N ALA A 821 0.24 29.36 22.19
CA ALA A 821 0.12 30.13 20.95
C ALA A 821 1.48 30.24 20.20
N PRO A 822 1.52 30.12 18.86
CA PRO A 822 0.40 30.27 17.93
C PRO A 822 -0.34 28.97 17.56
N ALA A 823 -0.04 27.84 18.22
CA ALA A 823 -0.79 26.61 17.98
C ALA A 823 -2.29 26.78 18.34
N THR A 824 -3.14 25.95 17.75
CA THR A 824 -4.58 25.84 18.04
C THR A 824 -4.87 24.40 18.43
N GLU A 825 -5.71 24.20 19.45
CA GLU A 825 -6.07 22.89 19.98
C GLU A 825 -6.79 22.05 18.92
N LEU A 826 -6.46 20.76 18.86
CA LEU A 826 -7.21 19.79 18.04
C LEU A 826 -8.47 19.33 18.80
N PRO A 827 -9.57 18.97 18.12
CA PRO A 827 -10.78 18.51 18.77
C PRO A 827 -10.55 17.23 19.61
N PRO A 828 -11.15 17.10 20.81
CA PRO A 828 -11.13 15.87 21.60
C PRO A 828 -11.48 14.62 20.81
N VAL A 829 -10.79 13.52 21.10
CA VAL A 829 -10.87 12.21 20.45
C VAL A 829 -11.40 11.12 21.37
N GLY A 830 -11.64 11.46 22.63
CA GLY A 830 -12.40 10.66 23.60
C GLY A 830 -11.66 9.43 24.11
N ALA A 831 -12.24 8.79 25.13
CA ALA A 831 -11.69 7.58 25.71
C ALA A 831 -11.76 6.40 24.71
N GLN A 832 -10.61 5.78 24.42
CA GLN A 832 -10.50 4.66 23.50
C GLN A 832 -11.26 3.42 24.00
N GLY A 833 -12.03 2.78 23.11
CA GLY A 833 -12.73 1.51 23.35
C GLY A 833 -11.95 0.29 22.84
N ASP A 834 -12.65 -0.82 22.64
CA ASP A 834 -12.07 -2.00 21.98
C ASP A 834 -11.76 -1.67 20.51
N VAL A 835 -10.47 -1.58 20.19
CA VAL A 835 -10.01 -1.11 18.88
C VAL A 835 -10.41 -2.02 17.71
N CYS A 836 -10.69 -3.30 17.96
CA CYS A 836 -11.18 -4.21 16.93
C CYS A 836 -12.68 -4.01 16.67
N ALA A 837 -13.46 -3.68 17.69
CA ALA A 837 -14.86 -3.25 17.55
C ALA A 837 -14.97 -1.85 16.92
N GLU A 838 -14.12 -0.90 17.31
CA GLU A 838 -14.02 0.43 16.67
C GLU A 838 -13.68 0.28 15.19
N ARG A 839 -12.60 -0.45 14.85
CA ARG A 839 -12.20 -0.73 13.46
C ARG A 839 -13.28 -1.47 12.66
N ALA A 840 -14.07 -2.34 13.29
CA ALA A 840 -15.20 -3.00 12.64
C ALA A 840 -16.40 -2.05 12.39
N ALA A 841 -16.62 -1.07 13.27
CA ALA A 841 -17.64 -0.04 13.10
C ALA A 841 -17.23 1.04 12.08
N ALA A 842 -15.97 1.48 12.08
CA ALA A 842 -15.45 2.51 11.17
C ALA A 842 -15.56 2.10 9.69
N VAL A 843 -15.32 0.82 9.37
CA VAL A 843 -15.46 0.30 7.99
C VAL A 843 -16.92 0.05 7.55
N THR A 844 -17.91 0.31 8.41
CA THR A 844 -19.34 0.08 8.12
C THR A 844 -20.18 1.29 8.55
N PRO A 845 -20.40 2.29 7.67
CA PRO A 845 -21.21 3.46 8.00
C PRO A 845 -22.61 3.07 8.48
N VAL A 846 -23.05 3.66 9.59
CA VAL A 846 -24.38 3.40 10.18
C VAL A 846 -25.40 4.45 9.80
N THR A 847 -26.69 4.17 10.01
CA THR A 847 -27.76 5.16 9.81
C THR A 847 -27.62 6.30 10.83
N LEU A 848 -27.53 7.54 10.34
CA LEU A 848 -27.72 8.75 11.15
C LEU A 848 -29.21 8.93 11.43
N GLY A 849 -29.60 9.06 12.69
CA GLY A 849 -31.00 9.33 13.04
C GLY A 849 -31.39 10.74 12.65
N THR A 850 -32.56 10.91 12.04
CA THR A 850 -33.14 12.22 11.71
C THR A 850 -34.49 12.38 12.42
N SER A 851 -34.84 13.60 12.81
CA SER A 851 -36.16 13.90 13.39
C SER A 851 -37.30 13.97 12.35
N ALA A 852 -36.95 13.99 11.05
CA ALA A 852 -37.87 13.93 9.93
C ALA A 852 -37.14 13.41 8.67
N ASP A 853 -37.88 12.74 7.77
CA ASP A 853 -37.36 12.26 6.48
C ASP A 853 -37.30 13.39 5.42
N SER A 854 -38.02 14.49 5.64
CA SER A 854 -38.13 15.63 4.72
C SER A 854 -38.21 16.97 5.46
N VAL A 855 -37.71 18.04 4.85
CA VAL A 855 -37.72 19.40 5.40
C VAL A 855 -37.94 20.45 4.31
N ALA A 856 -38.62 21.55 4.64
CA ALA A 856 -38.76 22.69 3.73
C ALA A 856 -37.51 23.59 3.77
N PRO A 857 -37.17 24.28 2.66
CA PRO A 857 -36.19 25.37 2.68
C PRO A 857 -36.46 26.38 3.80
N GLY A 858 -35.42 26.83 4.49
CA GLY A 858 -35.48 27.67 5.70
C GLY A 858 -35.75 26.91 7.01
N GLY A 859 -36.24 25.66 6.92
CA GLY A 859 -36.58 24.78 8.05
C GLY A 859 -35.36 24.13 8.73
N SER A 860 -35.61 23.18 9.65
CA SER A 860 -34.54 22.52 10.40
C SER A 860 -34.87 21.07 10.76
N VAL A 861 -33.83 20.24 10.87
CA VAL A 861 -33.90 18.82 11.24
C VAL A 861 -32.85 18.53 12.32
N GLU A 862 -33.25 17.87 13.39
CA GLU A 862 -32.33 17.34 14.39
C GLU A 862 -31.71 16.03 13.86
N LEU A 863 -30.38 15.95 13.91
CA LEU A 863 -29.55 14.83 13.50
C LEU A 863 -28.95 14.20 14.76
N THR A 864 -29.06 12.88 14.92
CA THR A 864 -28.49 12.14 16.07
C THR A 864 -27.66 10.95 15.60
N GLY A 865 -26.37 10.95 15.94
CA GLY A 865 -25.45 9.83 15.70
C GLY A 865 -25.09 9.11 17.01
N THR A 866 -24.81 7.81 16.94
CA THR A 866 -24.60 6.96 18.13
C THR A 866 -23.48 5.94 17.94
N GLY A 867 -22.89 5.51 19.05
CA GLY A 867 -21.80 4.53 19.08
C GLY A 867 -20.41 5.14 18.81
N PHE A 868 -20.28 6.44 19.01
CA PHE A 868 -19.01 7.16 19.13
C PHE A 868 -18.31 6.82 20.46
N ARG A 869 -17.05 7.24 20.63
CA ARG A 869 -16.37 7.25 21.94
C ARG A 869 -17.01 8.27 22.87
N ALA A 870 -16.96 8.00 24.18
CA ALA A 870 -17.35 9.00 25.17
C ALA A 870 -16.36 10.17 25.16
N GLY A 871 -16.86 11.38 24.95
CA GLY A 871 -16.06 12.61 24.92
C GLY A 871 -15.31 12.89 23.61
N GLU A 872 -15.53 12.15 22.52
CA GLU A 872 -14.95 12.53 21.22
C GLU A 872 -15.78 13.61 20.52
N THR A 873 -15.14 14.40 19.67
CA THR A 873 -15.83 15.38 18.82
C THR A 873 -16.43 14.70 17.61
N VAL A 874 -17.72 14.95 17.38
CA VAL A 874 -18.47 14.46 16.21
C VAL A 874 -18.74 15.64 15.28
N THR A 875 -18.25 15.55 14.05
CA THR A 875 -18.39 16.58 13.02
C THR A 875 -19.57 16.29 12.12
N PHE A 876 -20.60 17.14 12.15
CA PHE A 876 -21.81 17.02 11.34
C PHE A 876 -21.63 17.77 10.01
N ARG A 877 -22.05 17.15 8.90
CA ARG A 877 -21.93 17.69 7.55
C ARG A 877 -23.21 17.60 6.75
N SER A 878 -23.37 18.58 5.85
CA SER A 878 -24.38 18.63 4.80
C SER A 878 -23.64 18.68 3.47
N GLY A 879 -23.69 17.60 2.68
CA GLY A 879 -22.76 17.39 1.58
C GLY A 879 -21.30 17.43 2.05
N THR A 880 -20.49 18.32 1.48
CA THR A 880 -19.10 18.55 1.89
C THR A 880 -18.94 19.63 2.96
N THR A 881 -20.00 20.38 3.29
CA THR A 881 -19.93 21.50 4.23
C THR A 881 -20.09 21.03 5.67
N VAL A 882 -19.14 21.40 6.55
CA VAL A 882 -19.30 21.24 8.00
C VAL A 882 -20.37 22.20 8.49
N THR A 883 -21.37 21.66 9.19
CA THR A 883 -22.52 22.42 9.70
C THR A 883 -22.47 22.59 11.22
N ASP A 884 -21.87 21.65 11.95
CA ASP A 884 -21.72 21.69 13.40
C ASP A 884 -20.62 20.73 13.90
N THR A 885 -20.15 20.92 15.13
CA THR A 885 -19.18 20.05 15.82
C THR A 885 -19.59 19.87 17.28
N VAL A 886 -19.98 18.66 17.66
CA VAL A 886 -20.58 18.37 18.98
C VAL A 886 -19.77 17.28 19.68
N VAL A 887 -19.42 17.49 20.94
CA VAL A 887 -18.76 16.46 21.76
C VAL A 887 -19.78 15.40 22.17
N ALA A 888 -19.49 14.13 21.88
CA ALA A 888 -20.33 12.99 22.21
C ALA A 888 -20.42 12.76 23.73
N ASP A 889 -21.61 12.41 24.20
CA ASP A 889 -21.88 12.19 25.62
C ASP A 889 -21.26 10.88 26.16
N ALA A 890 -21.48 10.60 27.44
CA ALA A 890 -20.98 9.39 28.10
C ALA A 890 -21.57 8.06 27.57
N THR A 891 -22.50 8.10 26.60
CA THR A 891 -23.05 6.94 25.89
C THR A 891 -22.51 6.81 24.46
N GLY A 892 -21.70 7.76 23.99
CA GLY A 892 -21.28 7.83 22.59
C GLY A 892 -22.35 8.39 21.67
N THR A 893 -23.24 9.24 22.19
CA THR A 893 -24.32 9.91 21.43
C THR A 893 -23.98 11.37 21.20
N ALA A 894 -24.16 11.86 19.96
CA ALA A 894 -24.05 13.26 19.62
C ALA A 894 -25.27 13.70 18.80
N THR A 895 -25.76 14.91 19.05
CA THR A 895 -26.96 15.47 18.43
C THR A 895 -26.73 16.92 17.99
N SER A 896 -27.13 17.26 16.77
CA SER A 896 -27.01 18.59 16.17
C SER A 896 -28.29 18.99 15.43
N THR A 897 -28.54 20.29 15.26
CA THR A 897 -29.69 20.80 14.47
C THR A 897 -29.20 21.38 13.15
N LEU A 898 -29.40 20.63 12.06
CA LEU A 898 -29.18 21.13 10.70
C LEU A 898 -30.30 22.13 10.34
N ARG A 899 -29.91 23.35 9.93
CA ARG A 899 -30.82 24.32 9.32
C ARG A 899 -30.59 24.38 7.82
N VAL A 900 -31.63 24.15 7.03
CA VAL A 900 -31.59 24.25 5.57
C VAL A 900 -31.84 25.70 5.15
N ALA A 901 -31.10 26.20 4.17
CA ALA A 901 -31.24 27.57 3.67
C ALA A 901 -32.58 27.77 2.93
N GLU A 902 -33.04 29.02 2.82
CA GLU A 902 -34.31 29.35 2.11
C GLU A 902 -34.17 29.22 0.58
N ASP A 903 -32.96 29.43 0.06
CA ASP A 903 -32.56 29.33 -1.33
C ASP A 903 -31.96 27.96 -1.72
N ALA A 904 -31.93 27.01 -0.78
CA ALA A 904 -31.38 25.67 -1.00
C ALA A 904 -31.97 24.97 -2.23
N ASP A 905 -31.16 24.10 -2.85
CA ASP A 905 -31.60 23.18 -3.89
C ASP A 905 -32.63 22.19 -3.33
N LEU A 906 -33.61 21.82 -4.16
CA LEU A 906 -34.65 20.85 -3.83
C LEU A 906 -34.18 19.44 -4.22
N GLY A 907 -34.61 18.42 -3.49
CA GLY A 907 -34.20 17.03 -3.72
C GLY A 907 -33.47 16.40 -2.54
N ALA A 908 -32.70 15.34 -2.83
CA ALA A 908 -32.02 14.51 -1.84
C ALA A 908 -30.77 15.19 -1.26
N LEU A 909 -30.84 15.64 -0.01
CA LEU A 909 -29.72 16.20 0.74
C LEU A 909 -29.02 15.12 1.55
N ALA A 910 -27.78 14.79 1.18
CA ALA A 910 -26.94 13.86 1.93
C ALA A 910 -26.34 14.54 3.18
N VAL A 911 -26.48 13.87 4.34
CA VAL A 911 -25.96 14.33 5.63
C VAL A 911 -25.13 13.23 6.30
N SER A 912 -24.07 13.62 7.03
CA SER A 912 -23.27 12.68 7.80
C SER A 912 -22.76 13.25 9.13
N ALA A 913 -22.32 12.35 10.01
CA ALA A 913 -21.66 12.66 11.28
C ALA A 913 -20.45 11.72 11.46
N GLU A 914 -19.29 12.27 11.83
CA GLU A 914 -18.01 11.56 11.87
C GLU A 914 -17.29 11.80 13.21
N GLY A 915 -16.86 10.73 13.89
CA GLY A 915 -16.15 10.79 15.18
C GLY A 915 -14.63 10.95 15.01
N ALA A 916 -14.05 11.98 15.65
CA ALA A 916 -12.65 12.37 15.50
C ALA A 916 -11.60 11.35 16.01
N GLY A 917 -11.96 10.48 16.94
CA GLY A 917 -11.10 9.45 17.52
C GLY A 917 -11.47 8.03 17.12
N SER A 918 -12.76 7.72 17.00
CA SER A 918 -13.24 6.39 16.59
C SER A 918 -13.18 6.16 15.07
N GLY A 919 -13.09 7.24 14.27
CA GLY A 919 -13.22 7.17 12.81
C GLY A 919 -14.58 6.64 12.34
N ARG A 920 -15.59 6.58 13.23
CA ARG A 920 -16.92 6.08 12.93
C ARG A 920 -17.70 7.10 12.12
N GLU A 921 -18.34 6.65 11.04
CA GLU A 921 -19.28 7.47 10.27
C GLU A 921 -20.73 7.02 10.44
N ALA A 922 -21.64 7.98 10.56
CA ALA A 922 -23.07 7.80 10.40
C ALA A 922 -23.57 8.65 9.22
N ARG A 923 -24.47 8.12 8.38
CA ARG A 923 -25.01 8.78 7.17
C ARG A 923 -26.53 8.70 7.10
N ALA A 924 -27.16 9.73 6.54
CA ALA A 924 -28.57 9.72 6.13
C ALA A 924 -28.80 10.61 4.90
N THR A 925 -30.03 10.57 4.39
CA THR A 925 -30.50 11.44 3.30
C THR A 925 -31.84 12.03 3.71
N ILE A 926 -32.00 13.34 3.54
CA ILE A 926 -33.23 14.09 3.86
C ILE A 926 -33.76 14.71 2.57
N ALA A 927 -35.06 14.61 2.30
CA ALA A 927 -35.66 15.28 1.15
C ALA A 927 -35.91 16.77 1.45
N VAL A 928 -35.23 17.67 0.74
CA VAL A 928 -35.51 19.11 0.77
C VAL A 928 -36.65 19.39 -0.20
N LEU A 929 -37.86 19.58 0.33
CA LEU A 929 -39.09 19.67 -0.44
C LEU A 929 -39.70 21.07 -0.36
N ALA A 930 -40.01 21.67 -1.50
CA ALA A 930 -40.76 22.92 -1.56
C ALA A 930 -42.16 22.73 -0.96
N PRO A 931 -42.62 23.61 -0.04
CA PRO A 931 -44.00 23.56 0.42
C PRO A 931 -44.96 23.85 -0.75
N THR A 932 -46.05 23.09 -0.82
CA THR A 932 -47.17 23.34 -1.75
C THR A 932 -48.45 23.60 -0.98
N GLU A 933 -49.38 24.29 -1.62
CA GLU A 933 -50.76 24.49 -1.19
C GLU A 933 -51.68 24.03 -2.32
N THR A 934 -52.68 23.20 -2.03
CA THR A 934 -53.65 22.70 -3.01
C THR A 934 -55.03 23.27 -2.70
N VAL A 935 -55.70 23.88 -3.66
CA VAL A 935 -57.06 24.41 -3.53
C VAL A 935 -57.98 23.70 -4.52
N LEU A 936 -59.04 23.06 -4.03
CA LEU A 936 -60.04 22.39 -4.87
C LEU A 936 -61.19 23.36 -5.22
N SER A 937 -61.64 23.28 -6.47
CA SER A 937 -62.87 23.91 -6.96
C SER A 937 -63.69 22.90 -7.77
N VAL A 938 -65.01 23.08 -7.80
CA VAL A 938 -65.96 22.14 -8.41
C VAL A 938 -66.91 22.91 -9.31
N THR A 939 -67.12 22.43 -10.54
CA THR A 939 -68.01 23.05 -11.54
C THR A 939 -68.90 21.98 -12.17
N PRO A 940 -70.24 22.13 -12.17
CA PRO A 940 -71.01 23.14 -11.45
C PRO A 940 -70.88 23.00 -9.92
N ALA A 941 -71.08 24.08 -9.17
CA ALA A 941 -71.01 24.06 -7.70
C ALA A 941 -72.24 23.42 -7.04
N GLU A 942 -73.37 23.37 -7.77
CA GLU A 942 -74.62 22.69 -7.40
C GLU A 942 -75.04 21.83 -8.62
N PRO A 943 -74.63 20.55 -8.72
CA PRO A 943 -74.97 19.67 -9.85
C PRO A 943 -76.35 19.00 -9.70
N ASP A 944 -77.04 18.79 -10.82
CA ASP A 944 -78.15 17.82 -10.92
C ASP A 944 -77.63 16.40 -11.27
N GLU A 945 -78.45 15.38 -11.03
CA GLU A 945 -78.14 13.97 -11.30
C GLU A 945 -77.82 13.71 -12.78
N GLY A 946 -76.54 13.40 -13.06
CA GLY A 946 -76.03 13.16 -14.41
C GLY A 946 -75.43 14.39 -15.10
N ASP A 947 -75.28 15.53 -14.41
CA ASP A 947 -74.42 16.62 -14.88
C ASP A 947 -72.94 16.19 -14.90
N GLU A 948 -72.18 16.66 -15.89
CA GLU A 948 -70.71 16.50 -15.92
C GLU A 948 -70.09 17.34 -14.80
N VAL A 949 -69.42 16.69 -13.85
CA VAL A 949 -68.75 17.37 -12.72
C VAL A 949 -67.25 17.49 -13.01
N VAL A 950 -66.76 18.71 -13.12
CA VAL A 950 -65.33 19.03 -13.28
C VAL A 950 -64.75 19.41 -11.92
N LEU A 951 -63.76 18.62 -11.47
CA LEU A 951 -62.96 18.88 -10.28
C LEU A 951 -61.63 19.51 -10.73
N THR A 952 -61.40 20.75 -10.34
CA THR A 952 -60.18 21.50 -10.69
C THR A 952 -59.41 21.82 -9.43
N ALA A 953 -58.23 21.22 -9.28
CA ALA A 953 -57.30 21.48 -8.19
C ALA A 953 -56.17 22.40 -8.68
N THR A 954 -56.05 23.57 -8.06
CA THR A 954 -54.90 24.47 -8.27
C THR A 954 -53.85 24.14 -7.22
N VAL A 955 -52.62 23.84 -7.64
CA VAL A 955 -51.47 23.60 -6.78
C VAL A 955 -50.51 24.78 -6.92
N THR A 956 -50.12 25.39 -5.81
CA THR A 956 -49.19 26.53 -5.78
C THR A 956 -48.00 26.24 -4.88
N GLY A 957 -46.78 26.55 -5.34
CA GLY A 957 -45.52 26.31 -4.64
C GLY A 957 -44.31 26.86 -5.41
N ARG A 958 -43.09 26.60 -4.94
CA ARG A 958 -41.84 26.85 -5.70
C ARG A 958 -41.66 25.83 -6.83
N ASP A 959 -42.22 24.64 -6.64
CA ASP A 959 -42.36 23.56 -7.61
C ASP A 959 -43.77 22.96 -7.39
N THR A 960 -44.40 22.50 -8.47
CA THR A 960 -45.80 22.04 -8.51
C THR A 960 -46.04 20.87 -9.47
N ASP A 961 -45.02 20.41 -10.20
CA ASP A 961 -45.18 19.30 -11.15
C ASP A 961 -45.39 17.98 -10.38
N GLY A 962 -46.37 17.19 -10.80
CA GLY A 962 -46.75 15.92 -10.15
C GLY A 962 -48.24 15.60 -10.23
N THR A 963 -48.69 14.57 -9.50
CA THR A 963 -50.07 14.07 -9.58
C THR A 963 -50.96 14.55 -8.41
N VAL A 964 -52.16 15.02 -8.72
CA VAL A 964 -53.25 15.20 -7.75
C VAL A 964 -54.19 13.99 -7.76
N THR A 965 -54.50 13.45 -6.58
CA THR A 965 -55.55 12.45 -6.34
C THR A 965 -56.82 13.12 -5.82
N PHE A 966 -57.94 12.96 -6.52
CA PHE A 966 -59.24 13.45 -6.07
C PHE A 966 -59.98 12.34 -5.31
N ARG A 967 -60.56 12.67 -4.15
CA ARG A 967 -61.28 11.71 -3.30
C ARG A 967 -62.60 12.29 -2.80
N ASP A 968 -63.54 11.38 -2.50
CA ASP A 968 -64.83 11.67 -1.90
C ASP A 968 -65.01 10.94 -0.56
N GLY A 969 -65.54 11.66 0.43
CA GLY A 969 -65.73 11.22 1.81
C GLY A 969 -64.71 11.84 2.77
N ASP A 970 -65.17 12.16 3.98
CA ASP A 970 -64.37 12.82 5.03
C ASP A 970 -63.09 12.02 5.38
N PRO A 971 -61.88 12.54 5.10
CA PRO A 971 -60.63 11.86 5.41
C PRO A 971 -60.30 11.79 6.91
N SER A 972 -61.03 12.53 7.76
CA SER A 972 -60.87 12.54 9.22
C SER A 972 -61.79 11.56 9.97
N ALA A 973 -62.82 11.02 9.30
CA ALA A 973 -63.83 10.17 9.90
C ALA A 973 -63.27 8.80 10.35
N ARG A 974 -63.18 8.58 11.67
CA ARG A 974 -62.75 7.30 12.28
C ARG A 974 -63.72 6.12 12.10
N ALA A 975 -64.64 6.15 11.13
CA ALA A 975 -65.85 5.31 11.10
C ALA A 975 -66.19 4.67 9.73
N ARG A 976 -65.32 3.75 9.27
CA ARG A 976 -65.61 2.65 8.31
C ARG A 976 -66.13 2.96 6.89
N ALA A 977 -66.50 4.19 6.53
CA ALA A 977 -66.46 4.62 5.14
C ALA A 977 -65.04 5.08 4.84
N ALA A 978 -64.33 4.40 3.93
CA ALA A 978 -63.04 4.87 3.44
C ALA A 978 -63.27 5.86 2.29
N ALA A 979 -62.58 6.99 2.30
CA ALA A 979 -62.68 7.99 1.23
C ALA A 979 -62.35 7.35 -0.12
N VAL A 980 -63.26 7.45 -1.08
CA VAL A 980 -63.19 6.79 -2.39
C VAL A 980 -62.37 7.67 -3.32
N THR A 981 -61.30 7.12 -3.91
CA THR A 981 -60.59 7.82 -4.99
C THR A 981 -61.48 7.90 -6.23
N LEU A 982 -61.82 9.12 -6.63
CA LEU A 982 -62.59 9.42 -7.85
C LEU A 982 -61.71 9.34 -9.09
N GLY A 983 -60.43 9.71 -8.96
CA GLY A 983 -59.44 9.64 -10.02
C GLY A 983 -58.16 10.40 -9.68
N THR A 984 -57.26 10.45 -10.66
CA THR A 984 -55.97 11.16 -10.57
C THR A 984 -55.76 11.99 -11.83
N ALA A 985 -55.16 13.17 -11.71
CA ALA A 985 -54.72 13.97 -12.84
C ALA A 985 -53.35 14.59 -12.56
N GLU A 986 -52.52 14.71 -13.59
CA GLU A 986 -51.27 15.44 -13.52
C GLU A 986 -51.53 16.94 -13.43
N VAL A 987 -50.67 17.65 -12.70
CA VAL A 987 -50.62 19.11 -12.69
C VAL A 987 -49.98 19.58 -14.00
N THR A 988 -50.54 20.62 -14.61
CA THR A 988 -49.96 21.34 -15.75
C THR A 988 -50.22 22.83 -15.53
N ASP A 989 -49.18 23.66 -15.65
CA ASP A 989 -49.24 25.10 -15.35
C ASP A 989 -49.86 25.42 -13.95
N GLY A 990 -49.61 24.55 -12.95
CA GLY A 990 -50.16 24.67 -11.60
C GLY A 990 -51.61 24.21 -11.43
N VAL A 991 -52.22 23.55 -12.43
CA VAL A 991 -53.60 23.05 -12.36
C VAL A 991 -53.70 21.58 -12.74
N ALA A 992 -54.36 20.77 -11.92
CA ALA A 992 -54.79 19.41 -12.25
C ALA A 992 -56.34 19.37 -12.35
N THR A 993 -56.87 18.69 -13.36
CA THR A 993 -58.33 18.65 -13.61
C THR A 993 -58.80 17.22 -13.85
N LEU A 994 -59.86 16.81 -13.14
CA LEU A 994 -60.55 15.54 -13.32
C LEU A 994 -62.01 15.78 -13.71
N THR A 995 -62.44 15.27 -14.86
CA THR A 995 -63.83 15.35 -15.33
C THR A 995 -64.56 14.04 -15.07
N LEU A 996 -65.69 14.12 -14.37
CA LEU A 996 -66.60 13.00 -14.09
C LEU A 996 -67.80 13.09 -15.05
N THR A 997 -67.70 12.42 -16.20
CA THR A 997 -68.70 12.49 -17.28
C THR A 997 -70.04 11.83 -16.95
N ASP A 998 -70.06 10.90 -15.98
CA ASP A 998 -71.27 10.29 -15.44
C ASP A 998 -71.78 11.03 -14.18
N GLY A 999 -71.12 12.14 -13.82
CA GLY A 999 -71.43 12.96 -12.64
C GLY A 999 -71.00 12.37 -11.30
N LEU A 1000 -71.59 12.93 -10.24
CA LEU A 1000 -71.58 12.37 -8.88
C LEU A 1000 -72.99 11.83 -8.55
N SER A 1001 -73.09 10.93 -7.58
CA SER A 1001 -74.38 10.34 -7.19
C SER A 1001 -75.27 11.32 -6.42
N VAL A 1002 -76.59 11.12 -6.44
CA VAL A 1002 -77.52 11.93 -5.62
C VAL A 1002 -77.22 11.76 -4.13
N GLY A 1003 -76.81 12.85 -3.48
CA GLY A 1003 -76.43 12.87 -2.06
C GLY A 1003 -75.44 14.00 -1.72
N ASP A 1004 -75.00 14.02 -0.47
CA ASP A 1004 -73.94 14.93 0.02
C ASP A 1004 -72.57 14.27 -0.18
N HIS A 1005 -71.74 14.86 -1.03
CA HIS A 1005 -70.35 14.49 -1.28
C HIS A 1005 -69.39 15.42 -0.53
N THR A 1006 -68.22 14.90 -0.12
CA THR A 1006 -67.19 15.65 0.61
C THR A 1006 -65.86 15.46 -0.09
N LEU A 1007 -65.52 16.41 -0.96
CA LEU A 1007 -64.48 16.26 -1.96
C LEU A 1007 -63.16 16.88 -1.50
N VAL A 1008 -62.05 16.17 -1.68
CA VAL A 1008 -60.69 16.67 -1.40
C VAL A 1008 -59.73 16.37 -2.55
N ALA A 1009 -58.85 17.32 -2.84
CA ALA A 1009 -57.72 17.14 -3.72
C ALA A 1009 -56.44 16.93 -2.90
N VAL A 1010 -55.70 15.86 -3.18
CA VAL A 1010 -54.43 15.51 -2.51
C VAL A 1010 -53.31 15.53 -3.54
N PHE A 1011 -52.45 16.54 -3.51
CA PHE A 1011 -51.20 16.55 -4.27
C PHE A 1011 -50.19 15.60 -3.61
N GLY A 1012 -49.65 14.66 -4.39
CA GLY A 1012 -48.62 13.74 -3.91
C GLY A 1012 -47.27 14.43 -3.72
N ALA A 1013 -46.46 13.98 -2.76
CA ALA A 1013 -45.08 14.43 -2.67
C ALA A 1013 -44.28 13.90 -3.86
N THR A 1014 -43.40 14.73 -4.40
CA THR A 1014 -42.44 14.38 -5.46
C THR A 1014 -41.02 14.40 -4.93
N GLU A 1015 -40.01 14.30 -5.81
CA GLU A 1015 -38.61 14.44 -5.40
C GLU A 1015 -38.28 15.85 -4.89
N THR A 1016 -39.03 16.87 -5.31
CA THR A 1016 -38.76 18.29 -5.10
C THR A 1016 -39.89 19.06 -4.41
N ALA A 1017 -41.13 18.57 -4.44
CA ALA A 1017 -42.30 19.23 -3.87
C ALA A 1017 -42.97 18.39 -2.76
N ALA A 1018 -43.39 19.05 -1.68
CA ALA A 1018 -44.07 18.43 -0.57
C ALA A 1018 -45.55 18.14 -0.90
N ALA A 1019 -46.09 17.06 -0.35
CA ALA A 1019 -47.51 16.75 -0.45
C ALA A 1019 -48.36 17.84 0.22
N SER A 1020 -49.51 18.15 -0.38
CA SER A 1020 -50.53 19.01 0.24
C SER A 1020 -51.94 18.48 -0.02
N THR A 1021 -52.93 19.02 0.69
CA THR A 1021 -54.32 18.58 0.59
C THR A 1021 -55.23 19.80 0.75
N SER A 1022 -56.26 19.88 -0.08
CA SER A 1022 -57.23 20.98 -0.01
C SER A 1022 -58.12 20.88 1.22
N ASP A 1023 -58.68 22.03 1.61
CA ASP A 1023 -59.90 22.03 2.41
C ASP A 1023 -61.00 21.18 1.72
N PRO A 1024 -61.86 20.49 2.48
CA PRO A 1024 -62.95 19.72 1.90
C PRO A 1024 -64.04 20.59 1.29
N VAL A 1025 -64.36 20.36 0.03
CA VAL A 1025 -65.49 21.00 -0.67
C VAL A 1025 -66.70 20.08 -0.56
N VAL A 1026 -67.74 20.52 0.16
CA VAL A 1026 -69.01 19.79 0.26
C VAL A 1026 -69.89 20.15 -0.94
N VAL A 1027 -70.41 19.13 -1.63
CA VAL A 1027 -71.26 19.26 -2.82
C VAL A 1027 -72.49 18.38 -2.67
N THR A 1028 -73.68 18.97 -2.68
CA THR A 1028 -74.95 18.23 -2.66
C THR A 1028 -75.46 18.10 -4.09
N VAL A 1029 -75.59 16.87 -4.60
CA VAL A 1029 -76.14 16.59 -5.93
C VAL A 1029 -77.66 16.41 -5.81
N ALA A 1030 -78.42 17.20 -6.59
CA ALA A 1030 -79.87 17.13 -6.63
C ALA A 1030 -80.38 16.08 -7.65
N ALA A 1031 -81.61 15.59 -7.47
CA ALA A 1031 -82.21 14.62 -8.40
C ALA A 1031 -82.87 15.33 -9.60
N ALA A 1032 -82.57 14.87 -10.82
CA ALA A 1032 -82.82 15.63 -12.05
C ALA A 1032 -84.31 16.00 -12.31
N PRO A 1033 -84.60 17.23 -12.79
CA PRO A 1033 -85.97 17.77 -12.86
C PRO A 1033 -86.81 17.23 -14.05
N VAL A 1034 -88.03 16.77 -13.74
CA VAL A 1034 -88.98 16.23 -14.75
C VAL A 1034 -89.85 17.32 -15.39
N ALA A 1035 -89.89 17.36 -16.72
CA ALA A 1035 -90.59 18.40 -17.49
C ALA A 1035 -92.14 18.27 -17.49
N PRO A 1036 -92.91 19.35 -17.26
CA PRO A 1036 -94.38 19.33 -17.21
C PRO A 1036 -95.09 19.59 -18.55
N SER A 1037 -96.33 19.10 -18.66
CA SER A 1037 -97.25 19.31 -19.80
C SER A 1037 -98.28 20.46 -19.57
N PRO A 1038 -98.89 21.04 -20.63
CA PRO A 1038 -99.61 22.31 -20.55
C PRO A 1038 -101.01 22.27 -19.88
N THR A 1039 -101.42 23.44 -19.38
CA THR A 1039 -102.59 23.68 -18.52
C THR A 1039 -103.91 23.98 -19.25
N PRO A 1040 -105.04 23.73 -18.56
CA PRO A 1040 -106.26 24.53 -18.67
C PRO A 1040 -106.61 25.25 -17.35
N SER A 1041 -107.50 26.25 -17.41
CA SER A 1041 -107.87 27.16 -16.31
C SER A 1041 -109.19 27.89 -16.68
N PRO A 1042 -109.97 28.50 -15.75
CA PRO A 1042 -110.24 28.17 -14.34
C PRO A 1042 -111.76 27.98 -14.06
N GLY A 1043 -112.14 27.59 -12.83
CA GLY A 1043 -113.54 27.59 -12.37
C GLY A 1043 -113.67 27.81 -10.86
N THR A 1044 -114.27 28.93 -10.46
CA THR A 1044 -114.39 29.41 -9.06
C THR A 1044 -115.79 29.11 -8.44
N PRO A 1045 -116.07 29.35 -7.14
CA PRO A 1045 -116.33 28.22 -6.23
C PRO A 1045 -117.75 28.16 -5.64
N GLY A 1046 -118.11 27.01 -5.04
CA GLY A 1046 -119.39 26.78 -4.35
C GLY A 1046 -119.24 25.96 -3.06
N ALA A 1047 -119.40 26.63 -1.92
CA ALA A 1047 -119.23 26.17 -0.55
C ALA A 1047 -120.02 24.90 -0.13
N GLY A 1048 -119.51 24.16 0.89
CA GLY A 1048 -120.22 23.00 1.45
C GLY A 1048 -119.51 22.17 2.54
N THR A 1049 -119.07 22.78 3.65
CA THR A 1049 -118.87 22.06 4.93
C THR A 1049 -120.22 21.80 5.63
N PRO A 1050 -120.36 20.92 6.66
CA PRO A 1050 -119.32 20.27 7.48
C PRO A 1050 -119.51 18.75 7.72
N GLY A 1051 -118.59 18.13 8.49
CA GLY A 1051 -118.92 16.95 9.33
C GLY A 1051 -117.99 15.75 9.19
N GLY A 1052 -117.01 15.62 10.09
CA GLY A 1052 -115.99 14.55 10.08
C GLY A 1052 -116.44 13.15 10.56
N GLY A 1053 -115.47 12.24 10.73
CA GLY A 1053 -115.69 11.02 11.51
C GLY A 1053 -114.90 9.76 11.11
N THR A 1054 -113.63 9.68 11.52
CA THR A 1054 -112.93 8.48 12.06
C THR A 1054 -112.94 7.11 11.32
N GLY A 1055 -111.73 6.58 11.13
CA GLY A 1055 -111.39 5.14 11.21
C GLY A 1055 -110.88 4.50 9.91
N SER A 1056 -110.09 3.41 9.93
CA SER A 1056 -109.25 2.82 11.00
C SER A 1056 -108.53 1.55 10.48
N GLY A 1057 -107.28 1.30 10.86
CA GLY A 1057 -106.67 -0.05 10.77
C GLY A 1057 -105.38 -0.17 9.93
N PRO A 1058 -104.58 -1.26 10.11
CA PRO A 1058 -103.12 -1.14 10.07
C PRO A 1058 -102.30 -2.22 9.32
N ILE A 1059 -101.03 -1.89 9.04
CA ILE A 1059 -99.76 -2.66 9.19
C ILE A 1059 -99.74 -4.19 8.89
N ASP A 1060 -98.80 -4.63 8.04
CA ASP A 1060 -98.06 -5.92 8.20
C ASP A 1060 -96.62 -5.87 7.58
N THR A 1061 -95.87 -7.00 7.55
CA THR A 1061 -94.41 -7.07 7.82
C THR A 1061 -93.57 -8.09 6.96
N VAL A 1062 -92.22 -7.99 7.05
CA VAL A 1062 -91.14 -8.95 6.61
C VAL A 1062 -90.90 -9.05 5.06
N GLY A 1063 -89.73 -9.41 4.46
CA GLY A 1063 -88.35 -9.83 4.82
C GLY A 1063 -87.83 -10.91 3.80
N GLY A 1064 -86.58 -11.41 3.73
CA GLY A 1064 -85.29 -11.18 4.41
C GLY A 1064 -84.38 -12.45 4.35
N GLY A 1065 -83.12 -12.39 3.85
CA GLY A 1065 -82.24 -13.59 3.72
C GLY A 1065 -80.85 -13.39 3.07
N ALA A 1066 -79.95 -14.39 3.15
CA ALA A 1066 -78.49 -14.29 2.85
C ALA A 1066 -77.92 -15.46 1.98
N ALA A 1067 -76.65 -15.37 1.50
CA ALA A 1067 -75.57 -16.41 1.56
C ALA A 1067 -74.50 -16.45 0.41
N SER A 1068 -73.29 -16.95 0.75
CA SER A 1068 -72.28 -17.68 -0.09
C SER A 1068 -71.25 -16.95 -1.02
N GLY A 1069 -70.13 -17.65 -1.33
CA GLY A 1069 -69.00 -17.32 -2.26
C GLY A 1069 -68.52 -18.61 -2.99
N PRO A 1070 -67.23 -18.90 -3.34
CA PRO A 1070 -65.96 -18.13 -3.39
C PRO A 1070 -65.05 -18.36 -4.66
N ALA A 1071 -63.90 -17.65 -4.81
CA ALA A 1071 -62.79 -17.92 -5.79
C ALA A 1071 -61.48 -17.12 -5.45
N GLY A 1072 -60.27 -17.34 -6.01
CA GLY A 1072 -59.74 -18.50 -6.78
C GLY A 1072 -58.52 -18.30 -7.73
N GLY A 1073 -57.26 -18.18 -7.24
CA GLY A 1073 -55.99 -18.23 -8.05
C GLY A 1073 -55.31 -16.87 -8.34
N SER A 1074 -54.03 -16.73 -8.75
CA SER A 1074 -52.90 -17.68 -8.97
C SER A 1074 -51.51 -16.98 -8.92
N ILE A 1075 -50.41 -17.72 -8.71
CA ILE A 1075 -49.01 -17.22 -8.64
C ILE A 1075 -48.32 -17.26 -10.02
N ALA A 1076 -47.39 -16.32 -10.31
CA ALA A 1076 -46.46 -16.41 -11.43
C ALA A 1076 -45.07 -15.80 -11.11
N ASP A 1077 -44.02 -16.63 -11.17
CA ASP A 1077 -42.60 -16.23 -11.21
C ASP A 1077 -42.18 -15.75 -12.61
N ARG A 1078 -41.21 -14.82 -12.69
CA ARG A 1078 -39.91 -15.04 -13.40
C ARG A 1078 -38.92 -13.87 -13.25
N PRO A 1079 -37.61 -14.10 -13.46
CA PRO A 1079 -36.55 -13.20 -12.99
C PRO A 1079 -36.11 -12.14 -14.01
N GLY A 1080 -35.60 -11.02 -13.50
CA GLY A 1080 -34.82 -10.03 -14.25
C GLY A 1080 -33.35 -10.05 -13.83
N SER A 1081 -32.45 -10.31 -14.76
CA SER A 1081 -31.00 -10.20 -14.57
C SER A 1081 -30.49 -8.84 -15.02
N LEU A 1082 -29.73 -8.13 -14.18
CA LEU A 1082 -28.91 -6.99 -14.62
C LEU A 1082 -27.47 -7.19 -14.17
N ALA A 1083 -26.56 -7.20 -15.14
CA ALA A 1083 -25.12 -7.18 -14.90
C ALA A 1083 -24.68 -5.73 -14.67
N TRP A 1084 -23.84 -5.50 -13.66
CA TRP A 1084 -23.27 -4.19 -13.40
C TRP A 1084 -22.12 -3.91 -14.39
N THR A 1085 -22.30 -2.91 -15.25
CA THR A 1085 -21.22 -2.32 -16.05
C THR A 1085 -20.49 -1.27 -15.21
N GLY A 1086 -19.19 -1.43 -14.98
CA GLY A 1086 -18.42 -0.55 -14.10
C GLY A 1086 -18.23 0.86 -14.66
N ALA A 1087 -19.03 1.81 -14.18
CA ALA A 1087 -18.90 3.24 -14.46
C ALA A 1087 -19.03 4.15 -13.22
N GLU A 1088 -19.46 3.62 -12.06
CA GLU A 1088 -19.74 4.41 -10.84
C GLU A 1088 -18.97 3.89 -9.61
N ILE A 1089 -17.63 3.88 -9.70
CA ILE A 1089 -16.74 3.74 -8.53
C ILE A 1089 -15.62 4.81 -8.65
N GLY A 1090 -16.01 6.08 -8.73
CA GLY A 1090 -15.10 7.21 -9.00
C GLY A 1090 -15.22 8.42 -8.07
N SER A 1091 -16.14 8.40 -7.10
CA SER A 1091 -16.60 9.64 -6.43
C SER A 1091 -16.76 9.51 -4.90
N ALA A 1092 -15.83 8.84 -4.23
CA ALA A 1092 -15.90 8.60 -2.77
C ALA A 1092 -14.59 8.85 -1.97
N ALA A 1093 -13.49 9.26 -2.63
CA ALA A 1093 -12.15 9.24 -2.03
C ALA A 1093 -11.45 10.62 -1.95
N LEU A 1094 -12.18 11.74 -2.06
CA LEU A 1094 -11.58 13.08 -2.21
C LEU A 1094 -12.25 14.16 -1.33
N ALA A 1095 -12.39 13.89 -0.02
CA ALA A 1095 -12.98 14.85 0.94
C ALA A 1095 -12.29 14.90 2.33
N ALA A 1096 -11.51 13.88 2.72
CA ALA A 1096 -10.97 13.75 4.08
C ALA A 1096 -9.63 14.45 4.36
N LEU A 1097 -9.07 15.21 3.39
CA LEU A 1097 -7.64 15.53 3.34
C LEU A 1097 -7.29 17.03 3.41
N LEU A 1098 -7.99 17.84 4.21
CA LEU A 1098 -7.88 19.30 4.15
C LEU A 1098 -7.86 20.06 5.50
N LEU A 1099 -7.43 19.41 6.60
CA LEU A 1099 -7.37 20.03 7.93
C LEU A 1099 -6.05 19.90 8.71
N LEU A 1100 -4.95 19.48 8.06
CA LEU A 1100 -3.64 19.28 8.73
C LEU A 1100 -2.49 20.19 8.22
N THR A 1101 -2.76 21.17 7.35
CA THR A 1101 -1.72 22.02 6.73
C THR A 1101 -2.07 23.52 6.69
N ALA A 1102 -2.09 24.18 7.85
CA ALA A 1102 -2.11 25.65 7.94
C ALA A 1102 -1.31 26.12 9.16
N GLY A 1103 -0.17 26.81 8.96
CA GLY A 1103 0.71 27.15 10.11
C GLY A 1103 1.82 28.20 9.94
N VAL A 1104 2.30 28.53 8.73
CA VAL A 1104 3.35 29.56 8.55
C VAL A 1104 3.03 30.45 7.35
N GLY A 1105 2.88 31.77 7.57
CA GLY A 1105 2.30 32.68 6.58
C GLY A 1105 2.65 34.17 6.71
N VAL A 1106 3.92 34.50 6.95
CA VAL A 1106 4.58 35.82 6.69
C VAL A 1106 3.96 37.11 7.29
N THR A 1107 4.75 37.89 8.04
CA THR A 1107 4.53 39.35 8.14
C THR A 1107 5.83 40.16 8.27
N VAL A 1108 6.51 40.44 7.15
CA VAL A 1108 7.74 41.26 7.13
C VAL A 1108 7.42 42.76 7.04
N ALA A 1109 7.30 43.42 8.19
CA ALA A 1109 7.04 44.86 8.26
C ALA A 1109 8.33 45.71 8.09
N ARG A 1110 8.44 46.42 6.96
CA ARG A 1110 9.57 47.34 6.67
C ARG A 1110 9.73 48.45 7.73
N ARG A 1111 10.95 48.63 8.27
CA ARG A 1111 11.42 49.93 8.80
C ARG A 1111 12.83 50.27 8.31
N ARG A 1112 13.03 51.54 7.94
CA ARG A 1112 14.30 52.14 7.48
C ARG A 1112 14.79 53.20 8.48
N ARG A 1113 16.03 53.07 8.96
CA ARG A 1113 17.06 54.09 9.31
C ARG A 1113 18.19 53.32 10.03
N ARG A 1114 19.47 53.47 9.65
CA ARG A 1114 20.40 54.60 9.94
C ARG A 1114 20.54 54.84 11.45
N THR A 1115 21.75 54.91 12.03
CA THR A 1115 23.09 55.13 11.43
C THR A 1115 24.21 54.61 12.36
N GLU A 1116 25.43 54.60 11.80
CA GLU A 1116 26.72 54.18 12.41
C GLU A 1116 26.92 52.66 12.53
#